data_AF-A0A847LPR9-F1
#
_entry.id   AF-A0A847LPR9-F1
#
_cell.length_a   1.000
_cell.length_b   1.000
_cell.length_c   1.000
_cell.angle_alpha   90.00
_cell.angle_beta   90.00
_cell.angle_gamma   90.00
#
_symmetry.space_group_name_H-M   'P 1'
#
loop_
_entity.id
_entity.type
_entity.pdbx_description
1 polymer ?
#
loop_
_entity_poly.entity_id
_entity_poly.type
_entity_poly.pdbx_seq_one_letter_code
_entity_poly.pdbx_strand_id
1 'polypeptide(L)'
;MDPCRSRWFPAFRRGVLLLSGILFLCGWTALLAGPEQDFIKRGRDHYGLFQYDKAKENFDKAIQLDPSCAEAHFYLGLCLRKLNQFDPALRAFERSLELEPGDLDCQKALAAMYIQMAKDQQTSGSRDKTILFLSKACAAYPQNSHNWVSLLEMYQQDRRWNEIVKCGPTIKKANRDALDVGDDKNLQTALIIVATAYKAQQDHAKTKEYLNLAGMIRHPNDLLVQMKNDLAAHSKDVANGFLEEGRSLFEQKKYKAALDVLLKAQGADSSNQEINDLVDKIRHEVTLADFTLAANEAEQKGEFDVALENLNRALAFDATNQKIQDRIASITDFVEKRDRAIARKKAEDLARRQAAAEKKGKLDVILKAAQDNEKKGAFDAALISYQQALAFDKGNPEILAAIERAEKGAADQKSRLEHFSEEFGRAEVQIRDGQHDQAYGILSELANEPLNPQERLLPPLIEVCLELGKLDEADQHVGRLAALQPESDTVAYFRGTIAFHRGDMAGAREPLYKIYEKDRTFRPALNGMIWRLWYEKYKWGLFLAGFFIFLQLGKWGLELVARLKKAHAEAAVERALASGQVDQIIPILEAKLNEPGFVENRKQLTVSLAEAYLRKNRFQEAAQRASEVVQKDSRNAQALRILGEAYFQLGETNSDAIEKIYNLYKLDESRKDLLTFLANHFRSIQADHKLALEVLQKQISLMPDDQETVFYLADLFVKRQNFQAAHQRIFERASKLNPDRPEYWHGLVQCLNQANKPDEANRVLEKAQEKWPGSDLFTRRSQVISTAGRFGRGSTASSPMPSLPGETPLPSIPEEPPLPSLTDEPPPPDNPLAALPSLEPEPEPNLPAPAPGEAFELPPLPPLQQAPPASGEGIACPSCGANNGPREYYCGTCGKPLR
;
A
#
# COMPACT_ATOMS: atom_id res chain seq x y z
N MET A 1 -49.85 -37.35 26.02
CA MET A 1 -48.80 -38.38 26.08
C MET A 1 -47.70 -37.96 25.12
N ASP A 2 -46.48 -37.83 25.63
CA ASP A 2 -45.32 -37.14 25.01
C ASP A 2 -44.77 -37.84 23.75
N PRO A 3 -44.03 -37.13 22.88
CA PRO A 3 -42.58 -36.99 23.10
C PRO A 3 -41.98 -35.64 22.66
N CYS A 4 -41.18 -34.99 23.51
CA CYS A 4 -40.14 -34.06 23.03
C CYS A 4 -39.02 -33.83 24.05
N ARG A 5 -38.03 -34.73 24.04
CA ARG A 5 -36.69 -34.52 24.58
C ARG A 5 -35.70 -34.40 23.43
N SER A 6 -34.65 -33.59 23.67
CA SER A 6 -33.38 -33.47 22.94
C SER A 6 -33.27 -32.31 21.93
N ARG A 7 -32.56 -31.24 22.34
CA ARG A 7 -31.86 -30.35 21.39
C ARG A 7 -30.64 -29.58 21.93
N TRP A 8 -30.14 -29.85 23.14
CA TRP A 8 -29.09 -29.03 23.76
C TRP A 8 -27.72 -29.70 24.01
N PHE A 9 -27.50 -30.95 23.60
CA PHE A 9 -26.25 -31.68 23.88
C PHE A 9 -25.11 -31.64 22.81
N PRO A 10 -25.30 -31.29 21.52
CA PRO A 10 -24.21 -31.40 20.54
C PRO A 10 -23.24 -30.22 20.41
N ALA A 11 -23.55 -29.04 20.97
CA ALA A 11 -22.69 -27.84 20.82
C ALA A 11 -21.47 -27.85 21.77
N PHE A 12 -21.64 -28.37 22.98
CA PHE A 12 -20.60 -28.38 24.01
C PHE A 12 -19.47 -29.39 23.70
N ARG A 13 -19.80 -30.52 23.07
CA ARG A 13 -18.83 -31.56 22.72
C ARG A 13 -17.91 -31.17 21.56
N ARG A 14 -18.37 -30.28 20.66
CA ARG A 14 -17.57 -29.78 19.53
C ARG A 14 -16.54 -28.72 19.95
N GLY A 15 -16.84 -27.91 20.96
CA GLY A 15 -15.90 -26.91 21.49
C GLY A 15 -14.72 -27.53 22.24
N VAL A 16 -14.94 -28.61 22.99
CA VAL A 16 -13.89 -29.30 23.76
C VAL A 16 -12.93 -30.08 22.85
N LEU A 17 -13.43 -30.68 21.75
CA LEU A 17 -12.60 -31.39 20.77
C LEU A 17 -11.73 -30.45 19.90
N LEU A 18 -12.19 -29.23 19.64
CA LEU A 18 -11.42 -28.21 18.92
C LEU A 18 -10.26 -27.68 19.77
N LEU A 19 -10.49 -27.46 21.07
CA LEU A 19 -9.44 -27.01 22.00
C LEU A 19 -8.38 -28.09 22.27
N SER A 20 -8.77 -29.37 22.34
CA SER A 20 -7.80 -30.47 22.43
C SER A 20 -6.99 -30.66 21.14
N GLY A 21 -7.59 -30.41 19.97
CA GLY A 21 -6.89 -30.48 18.68
C GLY A 21 -5.85 -29.38 18.48
N ILE A 22 -6.11 -28.16 18.96
CA ILE A 22 -5.19 -27.02 18.84
C ILE A 22 -3.98 -27.19 19.78
N LEU A 23 -4.19 -27.72 20.98
CA LEU A 23 -3.09 -28.03 21.91
C LEU A 23 -2.21 -29.20 21.43
N PHE A 24 -2.80 -30.17 20.71
CA PHE A 24 -2.05 -31.25 20.07
C PHE A 24 -1.22 -30.75 18.86
N LEU A 25 -1.75 -29.79 18.10
CA LEU A 25 -1.05 -29.15 16.96
C LEU A 25 0.12 -28.26 17.40
N CYS A 26 -0.01 -27.52 18.51
CA CYS A 26 1.08 -26.69 19.05
C CYS A 26 2.15 -27.50 19.79
N GLY A 27 1.82 -28.69 20.32
CA GLY A 27 2.80 -29.63 20.87
C GLY A 27 3.60 -30.38 19.80
N TRP A 28 3.01 -30.57 18.61
CA TRP A 28 3.64 -31.28 17.50
C TRP A 28 4.72 -30.44 16.79
N THR A 29 4.58 -29.11 16.75
CA THR A 29 5.54 -28.22 16.06
C THR A 29 6.85 -28.02 16.82
N ALA A 30 6.85 -28.18 18.16
CA ALA A 30 8.07 -28.10 18.97
C ALA A 30 8.92 -29.39 18.93
N LEU A 31 8.36 -30.50 18.45
CA LEU A 31 9.04 -31.79 18.30
C LEU A 31 9.67 -32.01 16.91
N LEU A 32 9.58 -31.01 16.02
CA LEU A 32 10.01 -31.05 14.61
C LEU A 32 11.31 -30.27 14.32
N ALA A 33 12.08 -29.88 15.34
CA ALA A 33 13.49 -29.54 15.11
C ALA A 33 14.27 -30.87 15.07
N GLY A 34 14.29 -31.53 13.91
CA GLY A 34 14.98 -32.80 13.74
C GLY A 34 16.50 -32.67 13.90
N PRO A 35 17.21 -33.78 14.16
CA PRO A 35 18.67 -33.80 14.29
C PRO A 35 19.39 -33.27 13.03
N GLU A 36 18.75 -33.26 11.85
CA GLU A 36 19.32 -32.70 10.62
C GLU A 36 19.63 -31.20 10.72
N GLN A 37 18.80 -30.42 11.43
CA GLN A 37 18.99 -28.97 11.56
C GLN A 37 20.25 -28.61 12.36
N ASP A 38 20.65 -29.47 13.30
CA ASP A 38 21.90 -29.29 14.06
C ASP A 38 23.13 -29.48 13.16
N PHE A 39 23.11 -30.50 12.29
CA PHE A 39 24.17 -30.71 11.31
C PHE A 39 24.26 -29.58 10.28
N ILE A 40 23.13 -29.03 9.82
CA ILE A 40 23.11 -27.87 8.91
C ILE A 40 23.75 -26.65 9.59
N LYS A 41 23.37 -26.35 10.84
CA LYS A 41 23.94 -25.22 11.59
C LYS A 41 25.45 -25.36 11.75
N ARG A 42 25.92 -26.52 12.22
CA ARG A 42 27.36 -26.82 12.34
C ARG A 42 28.07 -26.74 11.00
N GLY A 43 27.45 -27.25 9.94
CA GLY A 43 27.96 -27.16 8.57
C GLY A 43 28.16 -25.71 8.12
N ARG A 44 27.18 -24.84 8.37
CA ARG A 44 27.28 -23.40 8.06
C ARG A 44 28.36 -22.72 8.89
N ASP A 45 28.48 -23.04 10.17
CA ASP A 45 29.52 -22.50 11.06
C ASP A 45 30.92 -22.90 10.56
N HIS A 46 31.13 -24.17 10.21
CA HIS A 46 32.38 -24.64 9.64
C HIS A 46 32.67 -24.01 8.26
N TYR A 47 31.65 -23.79 7.43
CA TYR A 47 31.80 -23.09 6.15
C TYR A 47 32.25 -21.63 6.37
N GLY A 48 31.64 -20.93 7.34
CA GLY A 48 32.03 -19.57 7.73
C GLY A 48 33.46 -19.48 8.30
N LEU A 49 33.95 -20.56 8.92
CA LEU A 49 35.32 -20.71 9.40
C LEU A 49 36.32 -21.18 8.33
N PHE A 50 35.91 -21.22 7.05
CA PHE A 50 36.73 -21.70 5.92
C PHE A 50 37.16 -23.18 6.03
N GLN A 51 36.52 -23.97 6.90
CA GLN A 51 36.80 -25.40 7.10
C GLN A 51 35.92 -26.25 6.18
N TYR A 52 36.14 -26.15 4.87
CA TYR A 52 35.25 -26.70 3.85
C TYR A 52 35.09 -28.23 3.89
N ASP A 53 36.12 -28.97 4.26
CA ASP A 53 36.05 -30.44 4.38
C ASP A 53 35.12 -30.87 5.52
N LYS A 54 35.24 -30.21 6.69
CA LYS A 54 34.36 -30.46 7.84
C LYS A 54 32.93 -29.97 7.59
N ALA A 55 32.78 -28.85 6.88
CA ALA A 55 31.47 -28.35 6.47
C ALA A 55 30.78 -29.36 5.55
N LYS A 56 31.49 -29.87 4.53
CA LYS A 56 31.04 -30.94 3.64
C LYS A 56 30.57 -32.17 4.40
N GLU A 57 31.36 -32.68 5.35
CA GLU A 57 30.97 -33.86 6.16
C GLU A 57 29.67 -33.64 6.95
N ASN A 58 29.46 -32.44 7.50
CA ASN A 58 28.24 -32.12 8.23
C ASN A 58 27.03 -31.98 7.28
N PHE A 59 27.22 -31.40 6.09
CA PHE A 59 26.15 -31.34 5.09
C PHE A 59 25.83 -32.72 4.49
N ASP A 60 26.82 -33.58 4.27
CA ASP A 60 26.60 -34.98 3.85
C ASP A 60 25.80 -35.75 4.91
N LYS A 61 26.08 -35.55 6.20
CA LYS A 61 25.28 -36.13 7.30
C LYS A 61 23.86 -35.55 7.35
N ALA A 62 23.70 -34.26 7.12
CA ALA A 62 22.39 -33.64 7.04
C ALA A 62 21.57 -34.22 5.87
N ILE A 63 22.18 -34.43 4.70
CA ILE A 63 21.55 -35.04 3.51
C ILE A 63 21.22 -36.52 3.75
N GLN A 64 22.03 -37.26 4.52
CA GLN A 64 21.72 -38.65 4.89
C GLN A 64 20.50 -38.76 5.80
N LEU A 65 20.30 -37.77 6.68
CA LEU A 65 19.14 -37.70 7.58
C LEU A 65 17.89 -37.19 6.85
N ASP A 66 18.05 -36.16 6.01
CA ASP A 66 17.02 -35.63 5.14
C ASP A 66 17.54 -35.40 3.71
N PRO A 67 17.31 -36.35 2.79
CA PRO A 67 17.71 -36.23 1.40
C PRO A 67 17.01 -35.09 0.63
N SER A 68 15.92 -34.56 1.17
CA SER A 68 15.09 -33.51 0.56
C SER A 68 15.45 -32.10 1.00
N CYS A 69 16.46 -31.93 1.86
CA CYS A 69 16.91 -30.64 2.33
C CYS A 69 17.69 -29.87 1.24
N ALA A 70 17.01 -28.95 0.52
CA ALA A 70 17.60 -28.13 -0.55
C ALA A 70 18.82 -27.32 -0.07
N GLU A 71 18.61 -26.48 0.95
CA GLU A 71 19.45 -26.38 2.13
C GLU A 71 20.88 -26.94 2.05
N ALA A 72 20.98 -28.18 2.52
CA ALA A 72 22.23 -28.88 2.68
C ALA A 72 22.90 -29.17 1.32
N HIS A 73 22.13 -29.42 0.26
CA HIS A 73 22.66 -29.58 -1.10
C HIS A 73 23.29 -28.29 -1.64
N PHE A 74 22.69 -27.12 -1.38
CA PHE A 74 23.26 -25.84 -1.78
C PHE A 74 24.62 -25.57 -1.12
N TYR A 75 24.69 -25.68 0.21
CA TYR A 75 25.96 -25.45 0.92
C TYR A 75 27.01 -26.53 0.63
N LEU A 76 26.60 -27.78 0.39
CA LEU A 76 27.49 -28.83 -0.11
C LEU A 76 28.11 -28.42 -1.46
N GLY A 77 27.31 -27.91 -2.40
CA GLY A 77 27.78 -27.37 -3.67
C GLY A 77 28.79 -26.23 -3.49
N LEU A 78 28.54 -25.31 -2.55
CA LEU A 78 29.48 -24.23 -2.22
C LEU A 78 30.80 -24.76 -1.65
N CYS A 79 30.75 -25.73 -0.74
CA CYS A 79 31.94 -26.38 -0.17
C CYS A 79 32.76 -27.09 -1.27
N LEU A 80 32.11 -27.91 -2.10
CA LEU A 80 32.75 -28.65 -3.20
C LEU A 80 33.39 -27.71 -4.22
N ARG A 81 32.73 -26.59 -4.53
CA ARG A 81 33.30 -25.53 -5.38
C ARG A 81 34.58 -24.94 -4.79
N LYS A 82 34.59 -24.65 -3.48
CA LYS A 82 35.78 -24.13 -2.78
C LYS A 82 36.91 -25.15 -2.70
N LEU A 83 36.58 -26.44 -2.74
CA LEU A 83 37.52 -27.56 -2.83
C LEU A 83 37.94 -27.90 -4.28
N ASN A 84 37.60 -27.06 -5.27
CA ASN A 84 37.87 -27.27 -6.71
C ASN A 84 37.28 -28.57 -7.29
N GLN A 85 36.22 -29.11 -6.69
CA GLN A 85 35.49 -30.28 -7.19
C GLN A 85 34.25 -29.83 -7.98
N PHE A 86 34.46 -29.41 -9.22
CA PHE A 86 33.43 -28.76 -10.04
C PHE A 86 32.27 -29.68 -10.46
N ASP A 87 32.52 -30.89 -10.95
CA ASP A 87 31.43 -31.80 -11.38
C ASP A 87 30.53 -32.26 -10.21
N PRO A 88 31.07 -32.62 -9.03
CA PRO A 88 30.25 -32.88 -7.85
C PRO A 88 29.48 -31.64 -7.38
N ALA A 89 30.09 -30.45 -7.43
CA ALA A 89 29.43 -29.20 -7.04
C ALA A 89 28.22 -28.89 -7.94
N LEU A 90 28.34 -29.08 -9.26
CA LEU A 90 27.23 -28.89 -10.19
C LEU A 90 26.05 -29.80 -9.86
N ARG A 91 26.29 -31.09 -9.62
CA ARG A 91 25.22 -32.04 -9.24
C ARG A 91 24.53 -31.65 -7.93
N ALA A 92 25.29 -31.15 -6.95
CA ALA A 92 24.72 -30.68 -5.70
C ALA A 92 23.85 -29.43 -5.89
N PHE A 93 24.30 -28.46 -6.70
CA PHE A 93 23.49 -27.28 -7.03
C PHE A 93 22.27 -27.61 -7.88
N GLU A 94 22.40 -28.49 -8.88
CA GLU A 94 21.27 -28.99 -9.69
C GLU A 94 20.23 -29.67 -8.79
N ARG A 95 20.69 -30.53 -7.87
CA ARG A 95 19.78 -31.19 -6.91
C ARG A 95 19.11 -30.21 -5.97
N SER A 96 19.82 -29.18 -5.51
CA SER A 96 19.25 -28.12 -4.68
C SER A 96 18.14 -27.37 -5.42
N LEU A 97 18.34 -27.03 -6.70
CA LEU A 97 17.33 -26.34 -7.51
C LEU A 97 16.16 -27.23 -7.93
N GLU A 98 16.36 -28.55 -8.07
CA GLU A 98 15.26 -29.49 -8.25
C GLU A 98 14.32 -29.51 -7.03
N LEU A 99 14.89 -29.39 -5.83
CA LEU A 99 14.15 -29.38 -4.57
C LEU A 99 13.49 -28.01 -4.30
N GLU A 100 14.24 -26.92 -4.52
CA GLU A 100 13.75 -25.54 -4.39
C GLU A 100 14.07 -24.70 -5.65
N PRO A 101 13.17 -24.68 -6.65
CA PRO A 101 13.40 -23.96 -7.90
C PRO A 101 13.51 -22.43 -7.77
N GLY A 102 13.05 -21.88 -6.64
CA GLY A 102 13.00 -20.44 -6.38
C GLY A 102 14.24 -19.86 -5.68
N ASP A 103 15.22 -20.68 -5.31
CA ASP A 103 16.43 -20.21 -4.62
C ASP A 103 17.33 -19.42 -5.58
N LEU A 104 17.25 -18.09 -5.47
CA LEU A 104 18.00 -17.14 -6.29
C LEU A 104 19.52 -17.26 -6.08
N ASP A 105 19.97 -17.59 -4.88
CA ASP A 105 21.40 -17.70 -4.57
C ASP A 105 21.98 -18.98 -5.17
N CYS A 106 21.22 -20.08 -5.14
CA CYS A 106 21.58 -21.30 -5.85
C CYS A 106 21.55 -21.13 -7.37
N GLN A 107 20.56 -20.42 -7.93
CA GLN A 107 20.51 -20.09 -9.36
C GLN A 107 21.74 -19.30 -9.81
N LYS A 108 22.11 -18.26 -9.05
CA LYS A 108 23.32 -17.44 -9.30
C LYS A 108 24.59 -18.28 -9.22
N ALA A 109 24.72 -19.13 -8.20
CA ALA A 109 25.88 -19.98 -8.01
C ALA A 109 26.05 -21.00 -9.15
N LEU A 110 24.97 -21.65 -9.57
CA LEU A 110 24.97 -22.59 -10.69
C LEU A 110 25.30 -21.89 -12.01
N ALA A 111 24.67 -20.74 -12.29
CA ALA A 111 24.94 -19.96 -13.49
C ALA A 111 26.40 -19.50 -13.55
N ALA A 112 26.97 -19.04 -12.43
CA ALA A 112 28.38 -18.68 -12.33
C ALA A 112 29.32 -19.85 -12.65
N MET A 113 28.95 -21.08 -12.26
CA MET A 113 29.72 -22.28 -12.59
C MET A 113 29.67 -22.62 -14.08
N TYR A 114 28.49 -22.56 -14.70
CA TYR A 114 28.39 -22.75 -16.14
C TYR A 114 29.12 -21.66 -16.94
N ILE A 115 29.15 -20.42 -16.47
CA ILE A 115 29.95 -19.34 -17.10
C ILE A 115 31.45 -19.64 -17.00
N GLN A 116 31.92 -20.11 -15.85
CA GLN A 116 33.33 -20.48 -15.70
C GLN A 116 33.70 -21.60 -16.69
N MET A 117 32.86 -22.64 -16.77
CA MET A 117 33.05 -23.71 -17.76
C MET A 117 32.98 -23.20 -19.19
N ALA A 118 32.08 -22.26 -19.51
CA ALA A 118 32.02 -21.65 -20.83
C ALA A 118 33.32 -20.92 -21.18
N LYS A 119 33.92 -20.17 -20.23
CA LYS A 119 35.22 -19.50 -20.42
C LYS A 119 36.36 -20.50 -20.61
N ASP A 120 36.37 -21.59 -19.85
CA ASP A 120 37.36 -22.67 -19.99
C ASP A 120 37.22 -23.38 -21.36
N GLN A 121 35.99 -23.57 -21.86
CA GLN A 121 35.75 -24.10 -23.21
C GLN A 121 36.09 -23.10 -24.32
N GLN A 122 35.89 -21.81 -24.07
CA GLN A 122 36.23 -20.74 -25.01
C GLN A 122 37.74 -20.65 -25.20
N THR A 123 38.52 -20.73 -24.11
CA THR A 123 39.99 -20.73 -24.15
C THR A 123 40.56 -21.98 -24.84
N SER A 124 39.90 -23.13 -24.70
CA SER A 124 40.25 -24.37 -25.41
C SER A 124 39.73 -24.45 -26.85
N GLY A 125 39.04 -23.40 -27.33
CA GLY A 125 38.60 -23.27 -28.73
C GLY A 125 37.32 -24.05 -29.09
N SER A 126 36.61 -24.63 -28.12
CA SER A 126 35.37 -25.37 -28.37
C SER A 126 34.14 -24.44 -28.34
N ARG A 127 33.81 -23.87 -29.49
CA ARG A 127 32.70 -22.91 -29.64
C ARG A 127 31.32 -23.52 -29.31
N ASP A 128 31.04 -24.74 -29.76
CA ASP A 128 29.74 -25.40 -29.50
C ASP A 128 29.51 -25.71 -28.01
N LYS A 129 30.56 -26.16 -27.31
CA LYS A 129 30.48 -26.39 -25.86
C LYS A 129 30.34 -25.08 -25.09
N THR A 130 30.99 -24.01 -25.56
CA THR A 130 30.84 -22.66 -24.99
C THR A 130 29.38 -22.21 -25.07
N ILE A 131 28.75 -22.33 -26.25
CA ILE A 131 27.33 -22.01 -26.44
C ILE A 131 26.44 -22.89 -25.55
N LEU A 132 26.73 -24.18 -25.46
CA LEU A 132 25.98 -25.11 -24.61
C LEU A 132 26.02 -24.66 -23.14
N PHE A 133 27.20 -24.36 -22.60
CA PHE A 133 27.32 -23.91 -21.21
C PHE A 133 26.71 -22.52 -20.98
N LEU A 134 26.85 -21.58 -21.92
CA LEU A 134 26.16 -20.28 -21.84
C LEU A 134 24.63 -20.45 -21.86
N SER A 135 24.11 -21.38 -22.66
CA SER A 135 22.68 -21.69 -22.70
C SER A 135 22.18 -22.25 -21.36
N LYS A 136 22.96 -23.13 -20.72
CA LYS A 136 22.69 -23.64 -19.38
C LYS A 136 22.78 -22.54 -18.31
N ALA A 137 23.74 -21.63 -18.42
CA ALA A 137 23.85 -20.49 -17.51
C ALA A 137 22.63 -19.55 -17.60
N CYS A 138 22.16 -19.27 -18.82
CA CYS A 138 20.96 -18.46 -19.05
C CYS A 138 19.68 -19.16 -18.55
N ALA A 139 19.60 -20.49 -18.69
CA ALA A 139 18.49 -21.27 -18.14
C ALA A 139 18.51 -21.32 -16.60
N ALA A 140 19.70 -21.45 -16.00
CA ALA A 140 19.88 -21.49 -14.54
C ALA A 140 19.58 -20.16 -13.87
N TYR A 141 19.97 -19.03 -14.48
CA TYR A 141 19.67 -17.69 -13.95
C TYR A 141 19.18 -16.73 -15.06
N PRO A 142 17.90 -16.80 -15.45
CA PRO A 142 17.34 -16.03 -16.57
C PRO A 142 17.28 -14.51 -16.36
N GLN A 143 17.39 -14.04 -15.11
CA GLN A 143 17.38 -12.61 -14.77
C GLN A 143 18.74 -11.93 -15.04
N ASN A 144 19.79 -12.70 -15.37
CA ASN A 144 21.09 -12.11 -15.68
C ASN A 144 21.17 -11.70 -17.15
N SER A 145 20.93 -10.41 -17.40
CA SER A 145 21.02 -9.80 -18.72
C SER A 145 22.40 -9.95 -19.38
N HIS A 146 23.50 -9.94 -18.61
CA HIS A 146 24.85 -10.09 -19.13
C HIS A 146 25.06 -11.46 -19.78
N ASN A 147 24.55 -12.52 -19.16
CA ASN A 147 24.66 -13.89 -19.69
C ASN A 147 23.94 -14.02 -21.03
N TRP A 148 22.75 -13.41 -21.14
CA TRP A 148 21.99 -13.39 -22.39
C TRP A 148 22.73 -12.67 -23.50
N VAL A 149 23.34 -11.51 -23.22
CA VAL A 149 24.15 -10.78 -24.22
C VAL A 149 25.25 -11.68 -24.77
N SER A 150 26.04 -12.32 -23.90
CA SER A 150 27.12 -13.22 -24.35
C SER A 150 26.63 -14.37 -25.23
N LEU A 151 25.48 -14.97 -24.89
CA LEU A 151 24.88 -16.04 -25.70
C LEU A 151 24.34 -15.51 -27.05
N LEU A 152 23.62 -14.39 -27.01
CA LEU A 152 22.97 -13.80 -28.18
C LEU A 152 23.98 -13.27 -29.19
N GLU A 153 25.07 -12.65 -28.75
CA GLU A 153 26.17 -12.20 -29.62
C GLU A 153 26.79 -13.38 -30.37
N MET A 154 26.98 -14.53 -29.70
CA MET A 154 27.49 -15.74 -30.36
C MET A 154 26.49 -16.27 -31.41
N TYR A 155 25.20 -16.34 -31.07
CA TYR A 155 24.18 -16.72 -32.04
C TYR A 155 24.06 -15.74 -33.20
N GLN A 156 24.26 -14.44 -32.96
CA GLN A 156 24.20 -13.41 -33.98
C GLN A 156 25.37 -13.53 -34.95
N GLN A 157 26.59 -13.77 -34.45
CA GLN A 157 27.76 -14.06 -35.28
C GLN A 157 27.55 -15.30 -36.16
N ASP A 158 26.91 -16.32 -35.61
CA ASP A 158 26.60 -17.57 -36.33
C ASP A 158 25.33 -17.47 -37.20
N ARG A 159 24.67 -16.30 -37.24
CA ARG A 159 23.40 -16.04 -37.95
C ARG A 159 22.26 -17.01 -37.57
N ARG A 160 22.25 -17.49 -36.32
CA ARG A 160 21.23 -18.41 -35.77
C ARG A 160 19.99 -17.65 -35.30
N TRP A 161 19.32 -16.95 -36.22
CA TRP A 161 18.17 -16.07 -35.93
C TRP A 161 17.02 -16.78 -35.21
N ASN A 162 16.75 -18.05 -35.57
CA ASN A 162 15.67 -18.83 -34.97
C ASN A 162 15.91 -19.10 -33.48
N GLU A 163 17.16 -19.29 -33.04
CA GLU A 163 17.47 -19.51 -31.63
C GLU A 163 17.40 -18.21 -30.83
N ILE A 164 17.83 -17.09 -31.41
CA ILE A 164 17.68 -15.75 -30.79
C ILE A 164 16.20 -15.43 -30.54
N VAL A 165 15.35 -15.70 -31.53
CA VAL A 165 13.90 -15.46 -31.43
C VAL A 165 13.25 -16.30 -30.33
N LYS A 166 13.70 -17.56 -30.14
CA LYS A 166 13.23 -18.42 -29.04
C LYS A 166 13.62 -17.88 -27.65
N CYS A 167 14.76 -17.19 -27.54
CA CYS A 167 15.20 -16.61 -26.26
C CYS A 167 14.39 -15.37 -25.86
N GLY A 168 13.89 -14.58 -26.83
CA GLY A 168 13.19 -13.31 -26.60
C GLY A 168 12.07 -13.35 -25.55
N PRO A 169 11.09 -14.26 -25.65
CA PRO A 169 10.01 -14.38 -24.66
C PRO A 169 10.50 -14.70 -23.24
N THR A 170 11.54 -15.54 -23.11
CA THR A 170 12.15 -15.90 -21.82
C THR A 170 12.85 -14.71 -21.20
N ILE A 171 13.61 -13.95 -22.00
CA ILE A 171 14.29 -12.71 -21.56
C ILE A 171 13.25 -11.69 -21.06
N LYS A 172 12.19 -11.47 -21.86
CA LYS A 172 11.08 -10.58 -21.51
C LYS A 172 10.40 -10.99 -20.21
N LYS A 173 10.10 -12.28 -20.03
CA LYS A 173 9.41 -12.79 -18.84
C LYS A 173 10.28 -12.70 -17.59
N ALA A 174 11.56 -13.03 -17.70
CA ALA A 174 12.48 -13.08 -16.56
C ALA A 174 12.91 -11.68 -16.07
N ASN A 175 12.94 -10.68 -16.96
CA ASN A 175 13.47 -9.34 -16.67
C ASN A 175 12.38 -8.26 -16.60
N ARG A 176 11.15 -8.62 -16.23
CA ARG A 176 10.04 -7.66 -16.12
C ARG A 176 10.36 -6.54 -15.13
N ASP A 177 10.87 -6.89 -13.94
CA ASP A 177 11.20 -5.93 -12.89
C ASP A 177 12.33 -4.98 -13.35
N ALA A 178 13.32 -5.49 -14.09
CA ALA A 178 14.41 -4.68 -14.64
C ALA A 178 13.95 -3.71 -15.75
N LEU A 179 12.92 -4.10 -16.52
CA LEU A 179 12.29 -3.22 -17.51
C LEU A 179 11.51 -2.08 -16.87
N ASP A 180 10.88 -2.31 -15.72
CA ASP A 180 10.14 -1.29 -14.98
C ASP A 180 11.10 -0.26 -14.34
N VAL A 181 12.27 -0.70 -13.88
CA VAL A 181 13.32 0.19 -13.33
C VAL A 181 14.02 1.00 -14.43
N GLY A 182 14.32 0.37 -15.58
CA GLY A 182 14.83 1.06 -16.76
C GLY A 182 16.34 1.38 -16.78
N ASP A 183 17.16 0.72 -15.96
CA ASP A 183 18.59 1.06 -15.78
C ASP A 183 19.59 -0.02 -16.27
N ASP A 184 19.14 -1.09 -16.93
CA ASP A 184 20.01 -2.20 -17.36
C ASP A 184 20.48 -2.12 -18.83
N LYS A 185 21.71 -1.64 -19.04
CA LYS A 185 22.36 -1.55 -20.36
C LYS A 185 22.45 -2.90 -21.09
N ASN A 186 22.74 -3.99 -20.39
CA ASN A 186 22.90 -5.31 -21.03
C ASN A 186 21.56 -5.83 -21.52
N LEU A 187 20.49 -5.62 -20.76
CA LEU A 187 19.14 -5.98 -21.16
C LEU A 187 18.71 -5.21 -22.41
N GLN A 188 19.02 -3.92 -22.48
CA GLN A 188 18.78 -3.10 -23.68
C GLN A 188 19.48 -3.70 -24.90
N THR A 189 20.77 -4.04 -24.78
CA THR A 189 21.53 -4.69 -25.86
C THR A 189 20.91 -6.03 -26.27
N ALA A 190 20.53 -6.88 -25.31
CA ALA A 190 19.90 -8.18 -25.60
C ALA A 190 18.58 -8.02 -26.37
N LEU A 191 17.73 -7.06 -25.97
CA LEU A 191 16.46 -6.79 -26.64
C LEU A 191 16.67 -6.22 -28.05
N ILE A 192 17.69 -5.40 -28.27
CA ILE A 192 18.07 -4.93 -29.60
C ILE A 192 18.51 -6.11 -30.48
N ILE A 193 19.33 -7.03 -29.97
CA ILE A 193 19.74 -8.23 -30.74
C ILE A 193 18.50 -9.08 -31.10
N VAL A 194 17.55 -9.26 -30.19
CA VAL A 194 16.29 -9.95 -30.49
C VAL A 194 15.48 -9.22 -31.56
N ALA A 195 15.39 -7.88 -31.49
CA ALA A 195 14.75 -7.07 -32.51
C ALA A 195 15.44 -7.18 -33.87
N THR A 196 16.78 -7.25 -33.92
CA THR A 196 17.53 -7.47 -35.18
C THR A 196 17.20 -8.82 -35.80
N ALA A 197 17.00 -9.87 -35.00
CA ALA A 197 16.60 -11.18 -35.48
C ALA A 197 15.18 -11.16 -36.07
N TYR A 198 14.22 -10.49 -35.43
CA TYR A 198 12.87 -10.31 -35.99
C TYR A 198 12.88 -9.46 -37.28
N LYS A 199 13.72 -8.42 -37.35
CA LYS A 199 13.91 -7.62 -38.57
C LYS A 199 14.45 -8.48 -39.71
N ALA A 200 15.40 -9.37 -39.43
CA ALA A 200 15.94 -10.32 -40.42
C ALA A 200 14.89 -11.32 -40.93
N GLN A 201 13.86 -11.63 -40.11
CA GLN A 201 12.73 -12.48 -40.47
C GLN A 201 11.56 -11.72 -41.11
N GLN A 202 11.68 -10.40 -41.33
CA GLN A 202 10.61 -9.53 -41.84
C GLN A 202 9.36 -9.42 -40.93
N ASP A 203 9.49 -9.74 -39.63
CA ASP A 203 8.42 -9.55 -38.63
C ASP A 203 8.53 -8.14 -38.04
N HIS A 204 7.95 -7.15 -38.74
CA HIS A 204 8.01 -5.74 -38.35
C HIS A 204 7.23 -5.44 -37.05
N ALA A 205 6.17 -6.20 -36.76
CA ALA A 205 5.35 -6.01 -35.56
C ALA A 205 6.14 -6.36 -34.30
N LYS A 206 6.80 -7.53 -34.27
CA LYS A 206 7.65 -7.91 -33.14
C LYS A 206 8.93 -7.09 -33.09
N THR A 207 9.48 -6.69 -34.23
CA THR A 207 10.61 -5.76 -34.26
C THR A 207 10.25 -4.46 -33.52
N LYS A 208 9.07 -3.88 -33.79
CA LYS A 208 8.56 -2.70 -33.07
C LYS A 208 8.41 -2.96 -31.57
N GLU A 209 7.83 -4.09 -31.20
CA GLU A 209 7.63 -4.47 -29.80
C GLU A 209 8.96 -4.50 -29.02
N TYR A 210 9.96 -5.23 -29.50
CA TYR A 210 11.23 -5.36 -28.80
C TYR A 210 12.07 -4.07 -28.82
N LEU A 211 11.98 -3.25 -29.87
CA LEU A 211 12.60 -1.91 -29.88
C LEU A 211 11.92 -0.94 -28.90
N ASN A 212 10.62 -1.08 -28.69
CA ASN A 212 9.92 -0.29 -27.67
C ASN A 212 10.33 -0.72 -26.27
N LEU A 213 10.43 -2.03 -26.01
CA LEU A 213 10.94 -2.56 -24.74
C LEU A 213 12.38 -2.09 -24.48
N ALA A 214 13.26 -2.14 -25.48
CA ALA A 214 14.62 -1.61 -25.36
C ALA A 214 14.63 -0.09 -25.11
N GLY A 215 13.66 0.64 -25.67
CA GLY A 215 13.49 2.08 -25.47
C GLY A 215 12.96 2.49 -24.09
N MET A 216 12.43 1.56 -23.29
CA MET A 216 12.06 1.83 -21.90
C MET A 216 13.30 2.01 -21.01
N ILE A 217 14.44 1.46 -21.42
CA ILE A 217 15.71 1.52 -20.70
C ILE A 217 16.45 2.81 -21.07
N ARG A 218 16.82 3.62 -20.08
CA ARG A 218 17.37 4.98 -20.23
C ARG A 218 18.89 4.98 -20.45
N HIS A 219 19.37 4.16 -21.37
CA HIS A 219 20.77 4.16 -21.80
C HIS A 219 20.90 4.63 -23.26
N PRO A 220 21.85 5.53 -23.58
CA PRO A 220 22.07 5.98 -24.96
C PRO A 220 22.59 4.82 -25.82
N ASN A 221 21.92 4.56 -26.93
CA ASN A 221 22.27 3.48 -27.86
C ASN A 221 21.94 3.88 -29.31
N ASP A 222 22.98 4.09 -30.12
CA ASP A 222 22.84 4.58 -31.50
C ASP A 222 22.11 3.59 -32.41
N LEU A 223 22.33 2.29 -32.22
CA LEU A 223 21.69 1.24 -33.00
C LEU A 223 20.18 1.20 -32.76
N LEU A 224 19.74 1.43 -31.52
CA LEU A 224 18.32 1.55 -31.18
C LEU A 224 17.66 2.72 -31.90
N VAL A 225 18.33 3.89 -31.90
CA VAL A 225 17.84 5.11 -32.58
C VAL A 225 17.76 4.86 -34.09
N GLN A 226 18.82 4.32 -34.69
CA GLN A 226 18.85 3.97 -36.10
C GLN A 226 17.72 3.00 -36.48
N MET A 227 17.55 1.91 -35.72
CA MET A 227 16.51 0.92 -36.01
C MET A 227 15.08 1.47 -35.87
N LYS A 228 14.85 2.38 -34.91
CA LYS A 228 13.56 3.07 -34.76
C LYS A 228 13.30 4.01 -35.95
N ASN A 229 14.32 4.73 -36.40
CA ASN A 229 14.22 5.61 -37.57
C ASN A 229 13.95 4.81 -38.85
N ASP A 230 14.65 3.69 -39.06
CA ASP A 230 14.41 2.78 -40.20
C ASP A 230 12.96 2.27 -40.23
N LEU A 231 12.43 1.90 -39.06
CA LEU A 231 11.06 1.40 -38.94
C LEU A 231 10.04 2.51 -39.21
N ALA A 232 10.30 3.73 -38.74
CA ALA A 232 9.45 4.90 -38.98
C ALA A 232 9.47 5.34 -40.45
N ALA A 233 10.62 5.25 -41.13
CA ALA A 233 10.72 5.48 -42.57
C ALA A 233 9.89 4.45 -43.34
N HIS A 234 10.02 3.16 -43.01
CA HIS A 234 9.25 2.10 -43.65
C HIS A 234 7.73 2.25 -43.44
N SER A 235 7.28 2.64 -42.24
CA SER A 235 5.84 2.88 -42.00
C SER A 235 5.30 4.06 -42.80
N LYS A 236 6.10 5.11 -43.01
CA LYS A 236 5.74 6.26 -43.85
C LYS A 236 5.65 5.87 -45.32
N ASP A 237 6.59 5.07 -45.82
CA ASP A 237 6.56 4.58 -47.21
C ASP A 237 5.31 3.74 -47.48
N VAL A 238 4.94 2.86 -46.54
CA VAL A 238 3.71 2.04 -46.62
C VAL A 238 2.46 2.93 -46.57
N ALA A 239 2.43 3.92 -45.69
CA ALA A 239 1.31 4.86 -45.59
C ALA A 239 1.12 5.68 -46.88
N ASN A 240 2.21 6.14 -47.49
CA ASN A 240 2.19 6.89 -48.75
C ASN A 240 1.66 6.04 -49.91
N GLY A 241 2.03 4.76 -49.99
CA GLY A 241 1.49 3.84 -51.00
C GLY A 241 -0.03 3.68 -50.90
N PHE A 242 -0.57 3.50 -49.69
CA PHE A 242 -2.01 3.43 -49.48
C PHE A 242 -2.71 4.78 -49.69
N LEU A 243 -2.04 5.90 -49.39
CA LEU A 243 -2.58 7.23 -49.66
C LEU A 243 -2.79 7.48 -51.16
N GLU A 244 -1.83 7.09 -52.01
CA GLU A 244 -1.97 7.21 -53.47
C GLU A 244 -3.11 6.35 -54.01
N GLU A 245 -3.23 5.10 -53.55
CA GLU A 245 -4.34 4.21 -53.92
C GLU A 245 -5.70 4.78 -53.46
N GLY A 246 -5.76 5.31 -52.23
CA GLY A 246 -6.95 5.95 -51.68
C GLY A 246 -7.40 7.18 -52.46
N ARG A 247 -6.46 8.03 -52.92
CA ARG A 247 -6.77 9.17 -53.79
C ARG A 247 -7.37 8.73 -55.12
N SER A 248 -6.78 7.73 -55.76
CA SER A 248 -7.30 7.21 -57.04
C SER A 248 -8.74 6.70 -56.90
N LEU A 249 -9.07 6.00 -55.80
CA LEU A 249 -10.42 5.53 -55.53
C LEU A 249 -11.40 6.67 -55.22
N PHE A 250 -10.92 7.70 -54.52
CA PHE A 250 -11.71 8.90 -54.25
C PHE A 250 -12.07 9.67 -55.52
N GLU A 251 -11.11 9.86 -56.44
CA GLU A 251 -11.34 10.46 -57.75
C GLU A 251 -12.35 9.67 -58.59
N GLN A 252 -12.36 8.35 -58.45
CA GLN A 252 -13.35 7.45 -59.07
C GLN A 252 -14.73 7.48 -58.38
N LYS A 253 -14.95 8.33 -57.36
CA LYS A 253 -16.18 8.41 -56.53
C LYS A 253 -16.56 7.10 -55.85
N LYS A 254 -15.61 6.20 -55.63
CA LYS A 254 -15.81 4.94 -54.89
C LYS A 254 -15.57 5.16 -53.41
N TYR A 255 -16.40 5.99 -52.78
CA TYR A 255 -16.16 6.51 -51.42
C TYR A 255 -15.95 5.42 -50.36
N LYS A 256 -16.73 4.32 -50.39
CA LYS A 256 -16.58 3.21 -49.44
C LYS A 256 -15.23 2.48 -49.59
N ALA A 257 -14.84 2.15 -50.82
CA ALA A 257 -13.55 1.50 -51.08
C ALA A 257 -12.35 2.43 -50.81
N ALA A 258 -12.48 3.72 -51.11
CA ALA A 258 -11.47 4.73 -50.81
C ALA A 258 -11.27 4.88 -49.29
N LEU A 259 -12.35 4.86 -48.51
CA LEU A 259 -12.29 4.91 -47.05
C LEU A 259 -11.54 3.71 -46.47
N ASP A 260 -11.81 2.49 -46.95
CA ASP A 260 -11.16 1.26 -46.46
C ASP A 260 -9.64 1.27 -46.68
N VAL A 261 -9.18 1.79 -47.82
CA VAL A 261 -7.75 1.89 -48.14
C VAL A 261 -7.09 3.01 -47.31
N LEU A 262 -7.75 4.15 -47.16
CA LEU A 262 -7.21 5.26 -46.37
C LEU A 262 -7.17 4.99 -44.88
N LEU A 263 -8.09 4.16 -44.35
CA LEU A 263 -8.00 3.68 -42.96
C LEU A 263 -6.75 2.79 -42.75
N LYS A 264 -6.31 2.02 -43.76
CA LYS A 264 -5.03 1.29 -43.71
C LYS A 264 -3.84 2.24 -43.74
N ALA A 265 -3.91 3.29 -44.57
CA ALA A 265 -2.90 4.35 -44.61
C ALA A 265 -2.79 5.07 -43.25
N GLN A 266 -3.92 5.40 -42.63
CA GLN A 266 -4.01 6.03 -41.31
C GLN A 266 -3.47 5.11 -40.20
N GLY A 267 -3.68 3.80 -40.33
CA GLY A 267 -3.09 2.81 -39.41
C GLY A 267 -1.57 2.68 -39.53
N ALA A 268 -1.01 2.91 -40.72
CA ALA A 268 0.43 2.88 -40.97
C ALA A 268 1.14 4.18 -40.53
N ASP A 269 0.53 5.34 -40.78
CA ASP A 269 0.99 6.64 -40.28
C ASP A 269 -0.19 7.52 -39.83
N SER A 270 -0.50 7.48 -38.54
CA SER A 270 -1.57 8.27 -37.96
C SER A 270 -1.26 9.77 -37.86
N SER A 271 0.03 10.15 -37.98
CA SER A 271 0.49 11.53 -37.84
C SER A 271 0.34 12.35 -39.13
N ASN A 272 0.09 11.69 -40.26
CA ASN A 272 -0.05 12.34 -41.54
C ASN A 272 -1.39 13.09 -41.65
N GLN A 273 -1.34 14.43 -41.59
CA GLN A 273 -2.50 15.31 -41.68
C GLN A 273 -3.29 15.11 -42.97
N GLU A 274 -2.61 14.86 -44.09
CA GLU A 274 -3.27 14.71 -45.39
C GLU A 274 -4.15 13.46 -45.46
N ILE A 275 -3.71 12.36 -44.82
CA ILE A 275 -4.52 11.14 -44.71
C ILE A 275 -5.77 11.42 -43.88
N ASN A 276 -5.62 12.10 -42.74
CA ASN A 276 -6.71 12.40 -41.82
C ASN A 276 -7.75 13.31 -42.48
N ASP A 277 -7.31 14.39 -43.13
CA ASP A 277 -8.20 15.32 -43.84
C ASP A 277 -8.99 14.62 -44.95
N LEU A 278 -8.35 13.68 -45.67
CA LEU A 278 -9.02 12.93 -46.74
C LEU A 278 -10.00 11.88 -46.20
N VAL A 279 -9.67 11.20 -45.10
CA VAL A 279 -10.57 10.28 -44.40
C VAL A 279 -11.82 11.00 -43.90
N ASP A 280 -11.68 12.17 -43.30
CA ASP A 280 -12.80 12.94 -42.77
C ASP A 280 -13.71 13.46 -43.88
N LYS A 281 -13.13 13.96 -44.97
CA LYS A 281 -13.89 14.35 -46.18
C LYS A 281 -14.70 13.18 -46.75
N ILE A 282 -14.09 12.01 -46.88
CA ILE A 282 -14.76 10.83 -47.45
C ILE A 282 -15.83 10.29 -46.50
N ARG A 283 -15.57 10.30 -45.18
CA ARG A 283 -16.55 9.88 -44.18
C ARG A 283 -17.80 10.75 -44.22
N HIS A 284 -17.63 12.07 -44.35
CA HIS A 284 -18.74 13.01 -44.51
C HIS A 284 -19.62 12.64 -45.71
N GLU A 285 -19.00 12.45 -46.89
CA GLU A 285 -19.70 12.08 -48.12
C GLU A 285 -20.45 10.72 -48.02
N VAL A 286 -19.85 9.71 -47.37
CA VAL A 286 -20.49 8.40 -47.18
C VAL A 286 -21.73 8.52 -46.29
N THR A 287 -21.64 9.25 -45.18
CA THR A 287 -22.76 9.39 -44.23
C THR A 287 -23.94 10.15 -44.83
N LEU A 288 -23.68 11.22 -45.60
CA LEU A 288 -24.71 11.98 -46.30
C LEU A 288 -25.45 11.11 -47.34
N ALA A 289 -24.71 10.27 -48.06
CA ALA A 289 -25.28 9.34 -49.03
C ALA A 289 -26.17 8.27 -48.37
N ASP A 290 -25.78 7.73 -47.21
CA ASP A 290 -26.56 6.72 -46.51
C ASP A 290 -27.88 7.30 -45.93
N PHE A 291 -27.87 8.50 -45.33
CA PHE A 291 -29.10 9.12 -44.81
C PHE A 291 -30.11 9.50 -45.92
N THR A 292 -29.61 10.01 -47.04
CA THR A 292 -30.47 10.38 -48.18
C THR A 292 -31.08 9.14 -48.84
N LEU A 293 -30.37 8.01 -48.87
CA LEU A 293 -30.90 6.72 -49.32
C LEU A 293 -32.01 6.20 -48.39
N ALA A 294 -31.78 6.20 -47.08
CA ALA A 294 -32.76 5.74 -46.09
C ALA A 294 -34.06 6.56 -46.12
N ALA A 295 -33.96 7.88 -46.30
CA ALA A 295 -35.11 8.75 -46.47
C ALA A 295 -35.95 8.37 -47.72
N ASN A 296 -35.30 8.09 -48.85
CA ASN A 296 -35.98 7.68 -50.07
C ASN A 296 -36.79 6.38 -49.89
N GLU A 297 -36.23 5.41 -49.17
CA GLU A 297 -36.90 4.13 -48.92
C GLU A 297 -38.11 4.27 -47.98
N ALA A 298 -38.02 5.13 -46.96
CA ALA A 298 -39.12 5.41 -46.03
C ALA A 298 -40.30 6.12 -46.72
N GLU A 299 -40.02 7.06 -47.62
CA GLU A 299 -41.06 7.71 -48.42
C GLU A 299 -41.80 6.72 -49.32
N GLN A 300 -41.08 5.78 -49.96
CA GLN A 300 -41.69 4.75 -50.81
C GLN A 300 -42.63 3.81 -50.03
N LYS A 301 -42.38 3.61 -48.73
CA LYS A 301 -43.21 2.80 -47.84
C LYS A 301 -44.40 3.56 -47.24
N GLY A 302 -44.49 4.88 -47.45
CA GLY A 302 -45.51 5.73 -46.82
C GLY A 302 -45.24 6.05 -45.35
N GLU A 303 -44.03 5.78 -44.86
CA GLU A 303 -43.58 6.07 -43.49
C GLU A 303 -42.99 7.49 -43.41
N PHE A 304 -43.86 8.49 -43.61
CA PHE A 304 -43.44 9.89 -43.72
C PHE A 304 -42.73 10.45 -42.47
N ASP A 305 -43.06 9.92 -41.29
CA ASP A 305 -42.41 10.31 -40.03
C ASP A 305 -40.93 9.84 -39.99
N VAL A 306 -40.66 8.61 -40.47
CA VAL A 306 -39.31 8.03 -40.58
C VAL A 306 -38.50 8.71 -41.69
N ALA A 307 -39.16 9.11 -42.78
CA ALA A 307 -38.54 9.90 -43.84
C ALA A 307 -38.08 11.28 -43.34
N LEU A 308 -38.94 11.99 -42.59
CA LEU A 308 -38.60 13.29 -41.98
C LEU A 308 -37.43 13.18 -41.01
N GLU A 309 -37.39 12.12 -40.20
CA GLU A 309 -36.29 11.90 -39.28
C GLU A 309 -34.93 11.74 -39.99
N ASN A 310 -34.87 10.91 -41.03
CA ASN A 310 -33.63 10.70 -41.79
C ASN A 310 -33.20 11.93 -42.59
N LEU A 311 -34.14 12.71 -43.13
CA LEU A 311 -33.84 13.98 -43.82
C LEU A 311 -33.34 15.05 -42.84
N ASN A 312 -33.94 15.17 -41.66
CA ASN A 312 -33.46 16.09 -40.62
C ASN A 312 -32.05 15.73 -40.14
N ARG A 313 -31.74 14.42 -40.02
CA ARG A 313 -30.38 13.95 -39.75
C ARG A 313 -29.43 14.33 -40.88
N ALA A 314 -29.79 14.13 -42.14
CA ALA A 314 -28.96 14.54 -43.28
C ALA A 314 -28.72 16.07 -43.32
N LEU A 315 -29.74 16.87 -42.99
CA LEU A 315 -29.64 18.33 -42.90
C LEU A 315 -28.73 18.79 -41.75
N ALA A 316 -28.67 18.05 -40.65
CA ALA A 316 -27.74 18.34 -39.55
C ALA A 316 -26.27 18.15 -39.96
N PHE A 317 -25.99 17.25 -40.92
CA PHE A 317 -24.64 17.02 -41.46
C PHE A 317 -24.25 18.00 -42.59
N ASP A 318 -25.20 18.47 -43.38
CA ASP A 318 -25.02 19.52 -44.39
C ASP A 318 -26.19 20.50 -44.35
N ALA A 319 -26.06 21.49 -43.47
CA ALA A 319 -27.08 22.52 -43.24
C ALA A 319 -27.33 23.41 -44.47
N THR A 320 -26.39 23.44 -45.42
CA THR A 320 -26.47 24.27 -46.63
C THR A 320 -27.18 23.58 -47.79
N ASN A 321 -27.58 22.32 -47.61
CA ASN A 321 -28.21 21.53 -48.66
C ASN A 321 -29.67 21.92 -48.91
N GLN A 322 -29.89 22.87 -49.83
CA GLN A 322 -31.22 23.37 -50.18
C GLN A 322 -32.20 22.25 -50.57
N LYS A 323 -31.71 21.20 -51.24
CA LYS A 323 -32.54 20.08 -51.70
C LYS A 323 -33.15 19.27 -50.54
N ILE A 324 -32.43 19.16 -49.42
CA ILE A 324 -32.91 18.43 -48.24
C ILE A 324 -33.94 19.29 -47.47
N GLN A 325 -33.69 20.59 -47.35
CA GLN A 325 -34.61 21.53 -46.69
C GLN A 325 -35.98 21.60 -47.38
N ASP A 326 -36.00 21.74 -48.71
CA ASP A 326 -37.24 21.83 -49.49
C ASP A 326 -38.08 20.54 -49.32
N ARG A 327 -37.41 19.39 -49.20
CA ARG A 327 -38.05 18.08 -49.04
C ARG A 327 -38.68 17.89 -47.66
N ILE A 328 -38.00 18.32 -46.59
CA ILE A 328 -38.54 18.32 -45.21
C ILE A 328 -39.81 19.16 -45.13
N ALA A 329 -39.80 20.36 -45.72
CA ALA A 329 -40.95 21.26 -45.70
C ALA A 329 -42.18 20.63 -46.37
N SER A 330 -41.98 19.95 -47.50
CA SER A 330 -43.06 19.27 -48.23
C SER A 330 -43.71 18.14 -47.43
N ILE A 331 -42.92 17.30 -46.76
CA ILE A 331 -43.46 16.14 -46.03
C ILE A 331 -44.15 16.57 -44.74
N THR A 332 -43.62 17.60 -44.07
CA THR A 332 -44.20 18.13 -42.82
C THR A 332 -45.61 18.68 -43.04
N ASP A 333 -45.84 19.48 -44.10
CA ASP A 333 -47.18 20.01 -44.42
C ASP A 333 -48.20 18.89 -44.69
N PHE A 334 -47.76 17.77 -45.29
CA PHE A 334 -48.62 16.62 -45.53
C PHE A 334 -49.06 15.92 -44.23
N VAL A 335 -48.13 15.68 -43.29
CA VAL A 335 -48.41 15.01 -42.02
C VAL A 335 -49.36 15.84 -41.14
N GLU A 336 -49.16 17.15 -41.04
CA GLU A 336 -50.02 18.02 -40.23
C GLU A 336 -51.48 18.02 -40.68
N LYS A 337 -51.74 17.99 -42.00
CA LYS A 337 -53.09 17.95 -42.55
C LYS A 337 -53.82 16.66 -42.21
N ARG A 338 -53.13 15.52 -42.25
CA ARG A 338 -53.66 14.20 -41.90
C ARG A 338 -54.10 14.14 -40.44
N ASP A 339 -53.24 14.57 -39.53
CA ASP A 339 -53.44 14.38 -38.09
C ASP A 339 -54.55 15.28 -37.53
N ARG A 340 -54.68 16.51 -38.05
CA ARG A 340 -55.79 17.42 -37.71
C ARG A 340 -57.16 16.83 -38.03
N ALA A 341 -57.29 16.04 -39.09
CA ALA A 341 -58.56 15.42 -39.47
C ALA A 341 -58.95 14.25 -38.54
N ILE A 342 -57.97 13.47 -38.08
CA ILE A 342 -58.19 12.32 -37.19
C ILE A 342 -58.59 12.78 -35.78
N ALA A 343 -57.93 13.82 -35.26
CA ALA A 343 -58.19 14.33 -33.92
C ALA A 343 -59.62 14.86 -33.74
N ARG A 344 -60.16 15.56 -34.75
CA ARG A 344 -61.53 16.10 -34.73
C ARG A 344 -62.59 15.02 -34.55
N LYS A 345 -62.51 13.93 -35.31
CA LYS A 345 -63.48 12.83 -35.22
C LYS A 345 -63.49 12.14 -33.85
N LYS A 346 -62.30 11.90 -33.26
CA LYS A 346 -62.20 11.22 -31.96
C LYS A 346 -62.79 12.04 -30.81
N ALA A 347 -62.66 13.37 -30.86
CA ALA A 347 -63.18 14.25 -29.81
C ALA A 347 -64.71 14.28 -29.75
N GLU A 348 -65.38 14.28 -30.91
CA GLU A 348 -66.83 14.33 -31.02
C GLU A 348 -67.51 13.06 -30.46
N ASP A 349 -66.94 11.89 -30.76
CA ASP A 349 -67.50 10.61 -30.31
C ASP A 349 -67.38 10.39 -28.79
N LEU A 350 -66.29 10.87 -28.18
CA LEU A 350 -66.05 10.74 -26.75
C LEU A 350 -67.04 11.57 -25.91
N ALA A 351 -67.29 12.81 -26.33
CA ALA A 351 -68.17 13.73 -25.61
C ALA A 351 -69.62 13.20 -25.50
N ARG A 352 -70.13 12.55 -26.56
CA ARG A 352 -71.49 11.99 -26.56
C ARG A 352 -71.66 10.82 -25.59
N ARG A 353 -70.65 9.96 -25.45
CA ARG A 353 -70.71 8.78 -24.56
C ARG A 353 -70.65 9.17 -23.09
N GLN A 354 -69.85 10.18 -22.75
CA GLN A 354 -69.70 10.65 -21.37
C GLN A 354 -71.01 11.26 -20.83
N ALA A 355 -71.69 12.10 -21.62
CA ALA A 355 -72.94 12.73 -21.21
C ALA A 355 -74.07 11.74 -20.88
N ALA A 356 -74.18 10.63 -21.63
CA ALA A 356 -75.21 9.61 -21.40
C ALA A 356 -74.93 8.75 -20.15
N ALA A 357 -73.66 8.42 -19.90
CA ALA A 357 -73.26 7.63 -18.74
C ALA A 357 -73.46 8.39 -17.42
N GLU A 358 -73.15 9.69 -17.40
CA GLU A 358 -73.31 10.52 -16.20
C GLU A 358 -74.76 10.64 -15.74
N LYS A 359 -75.73 10.77 -16.66
CA LYS A 359 -77.15 10.91 -16.31
C LYS A 359 -77.69 9.63 -15.66
N LYS A 360 -77.32 8.46 -16.18
CA LYS A 360 -77.73 7.16 -15.62
C LYS A 360 -77.07 6.90 -14.26
N GLY A 361 -75.77 7.17 -14.15
CA GLY A 361 -75.04 6.99 -12.89
C GLY A 361 -75.60 7.84 -11.75
N LYS A 362 -76.01 9.09 -12.02
CA LYS A 362 -76.61 9.98 -11.01
C LYS A 362 -77.95 9.46 -10.49
N LEU A 363 -78.81 8.88 -11.34
CA LEU A 363 -80.10 8.33 -10.94
C LEU A 363 -79.96 7.08 -10.06
N ASP A 364 -79.08 6.14 -10.46
CA ASP A 364 -78.87 4.89 -9.75
C ASP A 364 -78.32 5.11 -8.33
N VAL A 365 -77.46 6.11 -8.15
CA VAL A 365 -76.90 6.49 -6.84
C VAL A 365 -77.99 6.98 -5.88
N ILE A 366 -78.92 7.81 -6.36
CA ILE A 366 -79.97 8.40 -5.52
C ILE A 366 -80.97 7.32 -5.07
N LEU A 367 -81.36 6.41 -5.97
CA LEU A 367 -82.29 5.31 -5.64
C LEU A 367 -81.70 4.34 -4.63
N LYS A 368 -80.42 4.00 -4.77
CA LYS A 368 -79.73 3.11 -3.84
C LYS A 368 -79.64 3.74 -2.44
N ALA A 369 -79.32 5.03 -2.36
CA ALA A 369 -79.28 5.76 -1.09
C ALA A 369 -80.66 5.77 -0.39
N ALA A 370 -81.75 5.94 -1.15
CA ALA A 370 -83.10 5.92 -0.60
C ALA A 370 -83.48 4.55 0.01
N GLN A 371 -83.20 3.46 -0.72
CA GLN A 371 -83.47 2.09 -0.25
C GLN A 371 -82.62 1.70 0.96
N ASP A 372 -81.36 2.14 1.00
CA ASP A 372 -80.47 1.87 2.13
C ASP A 372 -80.93 2.61 3.40
N ASN A 373 -81.47 3.82 3.26
CA ASN A 373 -82.03 4.57 4.39
C ASN A 373 -83.33 3.95 4.94
N GLU A 374 -84.18 3.41 4.06
CA GLU A 374 -85.40 2.69 4.46
C GLU A 374 -85.06 1.42 5.26
N LYS A 375 -84.06 0.64 4.81
CA LYS A 375 -83.58 -0.55 5.53
C LYS A 375 -82.97 -0.23 6.89
N LYS A 376 -82.34 0.94 7.02
CA LYS A 376 -81.75 1.41 8.28
C LYS A 376 -82.78 1.94 9.27
N GLY A 377 -84.07 1.99 8.90
CA GLY A 377 -85.12 2.59 9.71
C GLY A 377 -84.97 4.11 9.83
N ALA A 378 -84.29 4.76 8.88
CA ALA A 378 -84.20 6.22 8.78
C ALA A 378 -85.25 6.71 7.78
N PHE A 379 -86.53 6.50 8.13
CA PHE A 379 -87.65 6.66 7.20
C PHE A 379 -87.82 8.09 6.67
N ASP A 380 -87.54 9.12 7.49
CA ASP A 380 -87.58 10.52 7.06
C ASP A 380 -86.51 10.86 6.00
N ALA A 381 -85.32 10.28 6.12
CA ALA A 381 -84.24 10.47 5.15
C ALA A 381 -84.49 9.70 3.85
N ALA A 382 -85.11 8.52 3.95
CA ALA A 382 -85.53 7.73 2.79
C ALA A 382 -86.60 8.47 1.96
N LEU A 383 -87.58 9.11 2.62
CA LEU A 383 -88.63 9.90 1.97
C LEU A 383 -88.06 11.03 1.10
N ILE A 384 -87.09 11.79 1.61
CA ILE A 384 -86.44 12.89 0.87
C ILE A 384 -85.72 12.36 -0.37
N SER A 385 -85.02 11.23 -0.25
CA SER A 385 -84.25 10.65 -1.35
C SER A 385 -85.15 10.06 -2.43
N TYR A 386 -86.27 9.43 -2.07
CA TYR A 386 -87.25 8.96 -3.05
C TYR A 386 -87.94 10.12 -3.79
N GLN A 387 -88.24 11.23 -3.11
CA GLN A 387 -88.78 12.45 -3.74
C GLN A 387 -87.78 13.07 -4.73
N GLN A 388 -86.48 13.03 -4.43
CA GLN A 388 -85.42 13.49 -5.34
C GLN A 388 -85.27 12.58 -6.57
N ALA A 389 -85.33 11.26 -6.40
CA ALA A 389 -85.27 10.31 -7.52
C ALA A 389 -86.46 10.50 -8.49
N LEU A 390 -87.64 10.78 -7.96
CA LEU A 390 -88.84 11.08 -8.75
C LEU A 390 -88.67 12.34 -9.63
N ALA A 391 -87.82 13.30 -9.25
CA ALA A 391 -87.56 14.49 -10.06
C ALA A 391 -86.75 14.19 -11.34
N PHE A 392 -85.91 13.14 -11.32
CA PHE A 392 -85.11 12.69 -12.46
C PHE A 392 -85.89 11.79 -13.42
N ASP A 393 -86.79 10.96 -12.88
CA ASP A 393 -87.67 10.07 -13.64
C ASP A 393 -89.11 10.16 -13.11
N LYS A 394 -89.85 11.12 -13.64
CA LYS A 394 -91.16 11.57 -13.15
C LYS A 394 -92.27 10.53 -13.27
N GLY A 395 -92.04 9.42 -13.97
CA GLY A 395 -93.06 8.42 -14.31
C GLY A 395 -92.83 7.04 -13.72
N ASN A 396 -91.83 6.86 -12.84
CA ASN A 396 -91.47 5.53 -12.35
C ASN A 396 -92.42 5.06 -11.21
N PRO A 397 -93.26 4.02 -11.43
CA PRO A 397 -94.23 3.54 -10.46
C PRO A 397 -93.59 2.91 -9.21
N GLU A 398 -92.35 2.42 -9.31
CA GLU A 398 -91.64 1.79 -8.20
C GLU A 398 -91.22 2.80 -7.13
N ILE A 399 -90.91 4.04 -7.53
CA ILE A 399 -90.50 5.11 -6.61
C ILE A 399 -91.69 5.57 -5.75
N LEU A 400 -92.88 5.67 -6.34
CA LEU A 400 -94.10 6.11 -5.64
C LEU A 400 -94.53 5.10 -4.57
N ALA A 401 -94.50 3.80 -4.87
CA ALA A 401 -94.83 2.75 -3.91
C ALA A 401 -93.82 2.63 -2.76
N ALA A 402 -92.59 3.15 -2.93
CA ALA A 402 -91.59 3.18 -1.87
C ALA A 402 -91.81 4.33 -0.86
N ILE A 403 -92.37 5.46 -1.32
CA ILE A 403 -92.69 6.62 -0.47
C ILE A 403 -93.75 6.26 0.57
N GLU A 404 -94.88 5.67 0.16
CA GLU A 404 -95.98 5.31 1.08
C GLU A 404 -95.54 4.33 2.19
N ARG A 405 -94.63 3.40 1.88
CA ARG A 405 -94.10 2.45 2.87
C ARG A 405 -93.23 3.13 3.92
N ALA A 406 -92.45 4.15 3.52
CA ALA A 406 -91.58 4.86 4.44
C ALA A 406 -92.36 5.75 5.41
N GLU A 407 -93.45 6.40 5.00
CA GLU A 407 -94.28 7.25 5.89
C GLU A 407 -94.85 6.48 7.09
N LYS A 408 -95.31 5.24 6.85
CA LYS A 408 -95.85 4.39 7.91
C LYS A 408 -94.77 3.97 8.92
N GLY A 409 -93.56 3.67 8.45
CA GLY A 409 -92.44 3.30 9.32
C GLY A 409 -91.96 4.43 10.25
N ALA A 410 -92.05 5.69 9.80
CA ALA A 410 -91.65 6.85 10.59
C ALA A 410 -92.52 7.06 11.84
N ALA A 411 -93.84 6.80 11.74
CA ALA A 411 -94.77 6.99 12.85
C ALA A 411 -94.50 6.00 14.01
N ASP A 412 -94.27 4.73 13.71
CA ASP A 412 -94.03 3.68 14.70
C ASP A 412 -92.68 3.87 15.44
N GLN A 413 -91.67 4.40 14.76
CA GLN A 413 -90.35 4.66 15.35
C GLN A 413 -90.39 5.74 16.44
N LYS A 414 -91.23 6.77 16.26
CA LYS A 414 -91.31 7.91 17.18
C LYS A 414 -91.79 7.50 18.58
N SER A 415 -92.85 6.70 18.65
CA SER A 415 -93.42 6.23 19.92
C SER A 415 -92.44 5.38 20.74
N ARG A 416 -91.60 4.57 20.08
CA ARG A 416 -90.60 3.72 20.75
C ARG A 416 -89.47 4.53 21.42
N LEU A 417 -89.00 5.59 20.77
CA LEU A 417 -87.89 6.41 21.28
C LEU A 417 -88.26 7.18 22.55
N GLU A 418 -89.53 7.56 22.70
CA GLU A 418 -90.04 8.23 23.90
C GLU A 418 -89.91 7.31 25.13
N HIS A 419 -90.34 6.04 25.02
CA HIS A 419 -90.22 5.05 26.10
C HIS A 419 -88.76 4.76 26.50
N PHE A 420 -87.86 4.61 25.52
CA PHE A 420 -86.43 4.40 25.80
C PHE A 420 -85.81 5.52 26.65
N SER A 421 -86.17 6.77 26.37
CA SER A 421 -85.56 7.93 27.01
C SER A 421 -85.84 8.01 28.52
N GLU A 422 -87.02 7.57 28.95
CA GLU A 422 -87.44 7.58 30.35
C GLU A 422 -86.69 6.54 31.18
N GLU A 423 -86.66 5.28 30.72
CA GLU A 423 -86.01 4.18 31.44
C GLU A 423 -84.47 4.31 31.44
N PHE A 424 -83.89 4.80 30.35
CA PHE A 424 -82.44 5.06 30.31
C PHE A 424 -82.02 6.15 31.31
N GLY A 425 -82.83 7.19 31.46
CA GLY A 425 -82.58 8.24 32.47
C GLY A 425 -82.61 7.71 33.90
N ARG A 426 -83.45 6.71 34.20
CA ARG A 426 -83.48 6.04 35.51
C ARG A 426 -82.20 5.24 35.79
N ALA A 427 -81.66 4.57 34.79
CA ALA A 427 -80.43 3.80 34.92
C ALA A 427 -79.20 4.68 35.19
N GLU A 428 -79.06 5.83 34.53
CA GLU A 428 -77.94 6.76 34.75
C GLU A 428 -77.87 7.27 36.21
N VAL A 429 -79.04 7.50 36.82
CA VAL A 429 -79.12 7.90 38.24
C VAL A 429 -78.58 6.81 39.16
N GLN A 430 -78.91 5.54 38.90
CA GLN A 430 -78.44 4.41 39.71
C GLN A 430 -76.93 4.16 39.61
N ILE A 431 -76.32 4.39 38.44
CA ILE A 431 -74.86 4.33 38.26
C ILE A 431 -74.17 5.36 39.14
N ARG A 432 -74.69 6.60 39.15
CA ARG A 432 -74.13 7.71 39.94
C ARG A 432 -74.22 7.44 41.44
N ASP A 433 -75.28 6.77 41.89
CA ASP A 433 -75.50 6.41 43.29
C ASP A 433 -74.70 5.16 43.72
N GLY A 434 -73.87 4.59 42.83
CA GLY A 434 -73.02 3.42 43.10
C GLY A 434 -73.77 2.09 43.15
N GLN A 435 -75.05 2.06 42.77
CA GLN A 435 -75.91 0.87 42.79
C GLN A 435 -75.80 0.10 41.47
N HIS A 436 -74.60 -0.44 41.20
CA HIS A 436 -74.25 -1.07 39.93
C HIS A 436 -75.14 -2.29 39.57
N ASP A 437 -75.64 -3.04 40.56
CA ASP A 437 -76.52 -4.20 40.31
C ASP A 437 -77.91 -3.80 39.78
N GLN A 438 -78.50 -2.72 40.30
CA GLN A 438 -79.82 -2.24 39.84
C GLN A 438 -79.71 -1.62 38.45
N ALA A 439 -78.65 -0.83 38.22
CA ALA A 439 -78.37 -0.23 36.93
C ALA A 439 -78.17 -1.29 35.84
N TYR A 440 -77.48 -2.39 36.16
CA TYR A 440 -77.32 -3.52 35.24
C TYR A 440 -78.67 -4.11 34.82
N GLY A 441 -79.62 -4.29 35.75
CA GLY A 441 -80.97 -4.80 35.45
C GLY A 441 -81.69 -3.96 34.39
N ILE A 442 -81.83 -2.66 34.64
CA ILE A 442 -82.53 -1.73 33.74
C ILE A 442 -81.83 -1.66 32.36
N LEU A 443 -80.50 -1.52 32.35
CA LEU A 443 -79.74 -1.42 31.11
C LEU A 443 -79.78 -2.71 30.29
N SER A 444 -79.81 -3.89 30.95
CA SER A 444 -79.91 -5.17 30.26
C SER A 444 -81.26 -5.37 29.59
N GLU A 445 -82.36 -4.94 30.22
CA GLU A 445 -83.72 -4.97 29.65
C GLU A 445 -83.80 -4.07 28.42
N LEU A 446 -83.33 -2.83 28.53
CA LEU A 446 -83.29 -1.89 27.39
C LEU A 446 -82.40 -2.38 26.26
N ALA A 447 -81.35 -3.15 26.56
CA ALA A 447 -80.39 -3.67 25.59
C ALA A 447 -80.93 -4.86 24.79
N ASN A 448 -81.95 -5.57 25.31
CA ASN A 448 -82.59 -6.67 24.61
C ASN A 448 -83.48 -6.20 23.45
N GLU A 449 -83.91 -4.94 23.44
CA GLU A 449 -84.70 -4.37 22.35
C GLU A 449 -83.78 -3.72 21.28
N PRO A 450 -83.64 -4.34 20.09
CA PRO A 450 -82.58 -4.01 19.13
C PRO A 450 -82.78 -2.64 18.45
N LEU A 451 -84.00 -2.11 18.52
CA LEU A 451 -84.37 -0.87 17.86
C LEU A 451 -84.20 0.39 18.75
N ASN A 452 -83.81 0.20 20.02
CA ASN A 452 -83.37 1.26 20.91
C ASN A 452 -81.97 1.76 20.51
N PRO A 453 -81.57 2.99 20.86
CA PRO A 453 -80.27 3.54 20.49
C PRO A 453 -79.15 2.87 21.31
N GLN A 454 -78.70 1.71 20.80
CA GLN A 454 -77.69 0.85 21.40
C GLN A 454 -76.34 1.54 21.59
N GLU A 455 -75.98 2.50 20.73
CA GLU A 455 -74.71 3.25 20.83
C GLU A 455 -74.58 4.05 22.12
N ARG A 456 -75.70 4.61 22.61
CA ARG A 456 -75.73 5.36 23.86
C ARG A 456 -75.84 4.44 25.08
N LEU A 457 -76.48 3.29 24.91
CA LEU A 457 -76.82 2.35 25.98
C LEU A 457 -75.67 1.42 26.38
N LEU A 458 -74.92 0.91 25.40
CA LEU A 458 -73.93 -0.14 25.63
C LEU A 458 -72.68 0.32 26.42
N PRO A 459 -72.11 1.53 26.25
CA PRO A 459 -70.92 1.93 27.01
C PRO A 459 -71.15 1.98 28.54
N PRO A 460 -72.23 2.61 29.08
CA PRO A 460 -72.53 2.54 30.51
C PRO A 460 -72.76 1.11 31.02
N LEU A 461 -73.39 0.24 30.22
CA LEU A 461 -73.60 -1.16 30.57
C LEU A 461 -72.28 -1.95 30.68
N ILE A 462 -71.35 -1.74 29.75
CA ILE A 462 -70.02 -2.36 29.76
C ILE A 462 -69.21 -1.91 30.98
N GLU A 463 -69.24 -0.62 31.32
CA GLU A 463 -68.58 -0.09 32.52
C GLU A 463 -69.11 -0.73 33.79
N VAL A 464 -70.43 -0.82 33.92
CA VAL A 464 -71.08 -1.52 35.05
C VAL A 464 -70.66 -2.99 35.11
N CYS A 465 -70.51 -3.67 33.96
CA CYS A 465 -70.05 -5.07 33.93
C CYS A 465 -68.58 -5.23 34.35
N LEU A 466 -67.71 -4.28 34.00
CA LEU A 466 -66.29 -4.27 34.40
C LEU A 466 -66.14 -4.06 35.91
N GLU A 467 -66.90 -3.14 36.51
CA GLU A 467 -66.92 -2.90 37.96
C GLU A 467 -67.46 -4.12 38.74
N LEU A 468 -68.46 -4.82 38.19
CA LEU A 468 -68.99 -6.05 38.76
C LEU A 468 -68.13 -7.30 38.48
N GLY A 469 -67.03 -7.16 37.72
CA GLY A 469 -66.14 -8.28 37.35
C GLY A 469 -66.74 -9.28 36.35
N LYS A 470 -67.86 -8.96 35.71
CA LYS A 470 -68.54 -9.81 34.71
C LYS A 470 -67.90 -9.67 33.32
N LEU A 471 -66.65 -10.15 33.19
CA LEU A 471 -65.83 -9.92 31.99
C LEU A 471 -66.38 -10.55 30.70
N ASP A 472 -67.06 -11.70 30.78
CA ASP A 472 -67.58 -12.38 29.60
C ASP A 472 -68.82 -11.71 29.01
N GLU A 473 -69.69 -11.20 29.88
CA GLU A 473 -70.85 -10.37 29.48
C GLU A 473 -70.37 -9.02 28.94
N ALA A 474 -69.37 -8.40 29.57
CA ALA A 474 -68.75 -7.18 29.08
C ALA A 474 -68.19 -7.37 27.66
N ASP A 475 -67.49 -8.48 27.39
CA ASP A 475 -66.94 -8.81 26.08
C ASP A 475 -68.04 -9.02 25.02
N GLN A 476 -69.15 -9.66 25.40
CA GLN A 476 -70.31 -9.81 24.52
C GLN A 476 -70.92 -8.45 24.15
N HIS A 477 -71.09 -7.55 25.13
CA HIS A 477 -71.63 -6.22 24.90
C HIS A 477 -70.67 -5.32 24.11
N VAL A 478 -69.36 -5.45 24.32
CA VAL A 478 -68.32 -4.81 23.48
C VAL A 478 -68.39 -5.34 22.05
N GLY A 479 -68.67 -6.62 21.84
CA GLY A 479 -68.93 -7.19 20.51
C GLY A 479 -70.13 -6.54 19.81
N ARG A 480 -71.23 -6.30 20.55
CA ARG A 480 -72.40 -5.57 20.03
C ARG A 480 -72.07 -4.11 19.72
N LEU A 481 -71.33 -3.43 20.59
CA LEU A 481 -70.91 -2.05 20.37
C LEU A 481 -69.95 -1.92 19.17
N ALA A 482 -69.04 -2.89 18.99
CA ALA A 482 -68.14 -2.95 17.85
C ALA A 482 -68.86 -3.16 16.51
N ALA A 483 -70.01 -3.85 16.51
CA ALA A 483 -70.82 -4.01 15.30
C ALA A 483 -71.46 -2.68 14.86
N LEU A 484 -71.71 -1.76 15.80
CA LEU A 484 -72.29 -0.43 15.54
C LEU A 484 -71.19 0.60 15.24
N GLN A 485 -70.12 0.60 16.03
CA GLN A 485 -69.02 1.54 15.95
C GLN A 485 -67.67 0.80 15.82
N PRO A 486 -67.37 0.21 14.65
CA PRO A 486 -66.16 -0.60 14.45
C PRO A 486 -64.86 0.19 14.62
N GLU A 487 -64.88 1.51 14.37
CA GLU A 487 -63.70 2.38 14.43
C GLU A 487 -63.63 3.25 15.70
N SER A 488 -64.51 3.04 16.68
CA SER A 488 -64.52 3.87 17.88
C SER A 488 -63.37 3.51 18.83
N ASP A 489 -62.65 4.54 19.29
CA ASP A 489 -61.59 4.39 20.30
C ASP A 489 -62.15 3.80 21.60
N THR A 490 -63.45 4.01 21.91
CA THR A 490 -64.10 3.43 23.10
C THR A 490 -64.19 1.91 23.02
N VAL A 491 -64.46 1.35 21.84
CA VAL A 491 -64.50 -0.11 21.62
C VAL A 491 -63.12 -0.72 21.77
N ALA A 492 -62.10 -0.10 21.16
CA ALA A 492 -60.72 -0.53 21.31
C ALA A 492 -60.24 -0.43 22.76
N TYR A 493 -60.67 0.62 23.47
CA TYR A 493 -60.38 0.79 24.90
C TYR A 493 -60.97 -0.34 25.73
N PHE A 494 -62.26 -0.66 25.56
CA PHE A 494 -62.90 -1.73 26.32
C PHE A 494 -62.32 -3.11 25.99
N ARG A 495 -62.04 -3.43 24.72
CA ARG A 495 -61.36 -4.69 24.35
C ARG A 495 -59.98 -4.82 25.00
N GLY A 496 -59.19 -3.74 24.92
CA GLY A 496 -57.87 -3.70 25.54
C GLY A 496 -57.92 -3.83 27.05
N THR A 497 -58.91 -3.20 27.68
CA THR A 497 -59.13 -3.24 29.14
C THR A 497 -59.56 -4.64 29.59
N ILE A 498 -60.49 -5.29 28.90
CA ILE A 498 -60.90 -6.68 29.18
C ILE A 498 -59.71 -7.64 29.04
N ALA A 499 -58.92 -7.53 27.96
CA ALA A 499 -57.72 -8.33 27.75
C ALA A 499 -56.68 -8.12 28.86
N PHE A 500 -56.51 -6.87 29.31
CA PHE A 500 -55.62 -6.51 30.42
C PHE A 500 -56.07 -7.16 31.75
N HIS A 501 -57.37 -7.08 32.07
CA HIS A 501 -57.93 -7.71 33.28
C HIS A 501 -57.91 -9.25 33.22
N ARG A 502 -58.01 -9.85 32.02
CA ARG A 502 -57.81 -11.30 31.81
C ARG A 502 -56.33 -11.74 31.89
N GLY A 503 -55.38 -10.80 31.94
CA GLY A 503 -53.95 -11.08 31.97
C GLY A 503 -53.29 -11.30 30.61
N ASP A 504 -54.02 -11.13 29.50
CA ASP A 504 -53.48 -11.19 28.14
C ASP A 504 -52.80 -9.86 27.76
N MET A 505 -51.56 -9.72 28.20
CA MET A 505 -50.75 -8.53 27.95
C MET A 505 -50.37 -8.34 26.47
N ALA A 506 -50.41 -9.40 25.66
CA ALA A 506 -50.12 -9.30 24.23
C ALA A 506 -51.34 -8.75 23.47
N GLY A 507 -52.53 -9.30 23.74
CA GLY A 507 -53.79 -8.84 23.15
C GLY A 507 -54.22 -7.45 23.62
N ALA A 508 -53.92 -7.07 24.86
CA ALA A 508 -54.23 -5.72 25.39
C ALA A 508 -53.36 -4.62 24.78
N ARG A 509 -52.19 -4.96 24.25
CA ARG A 509 -51.16 -3.99 23.91
C ARG A 509 -51.53 -3.09 22.74
N GLU A 510 -51.72 -3.70 21.57
CA GLU A 510 -51.97 -2.97 20.33
C GLU A 510 -53.17 -2.01 20.43
N PRO A 511 -54.35 -2.43 20.93
CA PRO A 511 -55.50 -1.53 21.02
C PRO A 511 -55.29 -0.38 22.01
N LEU A 512 -54.69 -0.62 23.18
CA LEU A 512 -54.46 0.43 24.18
C LEU A 512 -53.37 1.42 23.74
N TYR A 513 -52.29 0.95 23.10
CA TYR A 513 -51.23 1.83 22.59
C TYR A 513 -51.73 2.78 21.50
N LYS A 514 -52.55 2.25 20.58
CA LYS A 514 -53.13 3.05 19.48
C LYS A 514 -53.95 4.22 20.02
N ILE A 515 -54.69 4.01 21.10
CA ILE A 515 -55.48 5.07 21.75
C ILE A 515 -54.57 6.03 22.50
N TYR A 516 -53.60 5.51 23.26
CA TYR A 516 -52.66 6.33 24.04
C TYR A 516 -51.82 7.26 23.17
N GLU A 517 -51.43 6.83 21.96
CA GLU A 517 -50.73 7.69 21.00
C GLU A 517 -51.62 8.80 20.42
N LYS A 518 -52.91 8.49 20.23
CA LYS A 518 -53.89 9.42 19.68
C LYS A 518 -54.33 10.47 20.70
N ASP A 519 -54.64 10.05 21.92
CA ASP A 519 -55.05 10.91 23.03
C ASP A 519 -54.54 10.37 24.39
N ARG A 520 -53.59 11.08 24.98
CA ARG A 520 -52.99 10.74 26.29
C ARG A 520 -53.90 11.06 27.49
N THR A 521 -54.95 11.83 27.26
CA THR A 521 -55.93 12.25 28.28
C THR A 521 -57.24 11.48 28.21
N PHE A 522 -57.37 10.54 27.26
CA PHE A 522 -58.60 9.80 26.97
C PHE A 522 -59.29 9.23 28.23
N ARG A 523 -58.54 8.45 29.05
CA ARG A 523 -58.95 8.05 30.42
C ARG A 523 -57.73 7.91 31.34
N PRO A 524 -57.82 8.32 32.61
CA PRO A 524 -56.68 8.22 33.55
C PRO A 524 -56.15 6.79 33.74
N ALA A 525 -57.03 5.79 33.70
CA ALA A 525 -56.67 4.38 33.89
C ALA A 525 -55.76 3.82 32.77
N LEU A 526 -55.79 4.42 31.56
CA LEU A 526 -55.00 3.96 30.40
C LEU A 526 -53.49 4.09 30.63
N ASN A 527 -53.06 5.21 31.23
CA ASN A 527 -51.64 5.52 31.43
C ASN A 527 -50.95 4.48 32.32
N GLY A 528 -51.65 4.02 33.36
CA GLY A 528 -51.16 2.95 34.24
C GLY A 528 -51.02 1.61 33.51
N MET A 529 -51.97 1.26 32.62
CA MET A 529 -51.92 0.02 31.84
C MET A 529 -50.77 0.03 30.82
N ILE A 530 -50.55 1.16 30.13
CA ILE A 530 -49.47 1.31 29.13
C ILE A 530 -48.08 1.17 29.76
N TRP A 531 -47.86 1.77 30.93
CA TRP A 531 -46.58 1.65 31.64
C TRP A 531 -46.26 0.18 31.95
N ARG A 532 -47.26 -0.58 32.44
CA ARG A 532 -47.11 -2.00 32.75
C ARG A 532 -46.81 -2.85 31.51
N LEU A 533 -47.43 -2.53 30.37
CA LEU A 533 -47.18 -3.20 29.09
C LEU A 533 -45.77 -2.92 28.53
N TRP A 534 -45.23 -1.71 28.73
CA TRP A 534 -43.89 -1.35 28.26
C TRP A 534 -42.81 -2.14 29.02
N TYR A 535 -42.95 -2.23 30.34
CA TYR A 535 -42.05 -2.98 31.20
C TYR A 535 -41.93 -4.45 30.79
N GLU A 536 -43.06 -5.12 30.54
CA GLU A 536 -43.10 -6.53 30.15
C GLU A 536 -42.39 -6.82 28.82
N LYS A 537 -42.47 -5.91 27.83
CA LYS A 537 -41.80 -6.12 26.53
C LYS A 537 -40.28 -6.02 26.62
N TYR A 538 -39.76 -5.00 27.31
CA TYR A 538 -38.35 -4.61 27.19
C TYR A 538 -37.44 -5.16 28.30
N LYS A 539 -38.00 -5.83 29.32
CA LYS A 539 -37.24 -6.31 30.49
C LYS A 539 -36.00 -7.14 30.15
N TRP A 540 -36.08 -8.05 29.18
CA TRP A 540 -34.94 -8.88 28.77
C TRP A 540 -33.91 -8.14 27.91
N GLY A 541 -34.36 -7.23 27.05
CA GLY A 541 -33.47 -6.42 26.21
C GLY A 541 -32.62 -5.45 27.03
N LEU A 542 -33.24 -4.81 28.04
CA LEU A 542 -32.53 -3.97 29.01
C LEU A 542 -31.48 -4.75 29.79
N PHE A 543 -31.80 -5.98 30.21
CA PHE A 543 -30.87 -6.85 30.92
C PHE A 543 -29.68 -7.27 30.05
N LEU A 544 -29.93 -7.67 28.80
CA LEU A 544 -28.89 -8.11 27.87
C LEU A 544 -27.95 -6.96 27.46
N ALA A 545 -28.51 -5.77 27.20
CA ALA A 545 -27.72 -4.58 26.87
C ALA A 545 -26.78 -4.20 28.02
N GLY A 546 -27.26 -4.22 29.27
CA GLY A 546 -26.43 -3.97 30.45
C GLY A 546 -25.28 -4.99 30.58
N PHE A 547 -25.55 -6.26 30.31
CA PHE A 547 -24.54 -7.33 30.36
C PHE A 547 -23.42 -7.15 29.31
N PHE A 548 -23.76 -6.82 28.06
CA PHE A 548 -22.77 -6.63 27.00
C PHE A 548 -21.95 -5.35 27.17
N ILE A 549 -22.56 -4.26 27.66
CA ILE A 549 -21.85 -3.01 27.98
C ILE A 549 -20.79 -3.26 29.07
N PHE A 550 -21.16 -4.03 30.10
CA PHE A 550 -20.25 -4.41 31.18
C PHE A 550 -19.05 -5.24 30.68
N LEU A 551 -19.28 -6.21 29.79
CA LEU A 551 -18.23 -7.02 29.19
C LEU A 551 -17.26 -6.21 28.31
N GLN A 552 -17.77 -5.28 27.50
CA GLN A 552 -16.94 -4.43 26.63
C GLN A 552 -16.08 -3.45 27.43
N LEU A 553 -16.65 -2.81 28.46
CA LEU A 553 -15.90 -1.92 29.36
C LEU A 553 -14.83 -2.66 30.15
N GLY A 554 -15.09 -3.90 30.57
CA GLY A 554 -14.09 -4.74 31.24
C GLY A 554 -12.89 -5.08 30.36
N LYS A 555 -13.13 -5.44 29.09
CA LYS A 555 -12.07 -5.74 28.12
C LYS A 555 -11.25 -4.49 27.75
N TRP A 556 -11.93 -3.38 27.50
CA TRP A 556 -11.29 -2.11 27.17
C TRP A 556 -10.46 -1.56 28.34
N GLY A 557 -10.94 -1.71 29.57
CA GLY A 557 -10.20 -1.35 30.78
C GLY A 557 -8.90 -2.15 30.96
N LEU A 558 -8.94 -3.47 30.74
CA LEU A 558 -7.75 -4.32 30.81
C LEU A 558 -6.72 -3.98 29.73
N GLU A 559 -7.17 -3.73 28.50
CA GLU A 559 -6.28 -3.31 27.41
C GLU A 559 -5.68 -1.92 27.64
N LEU A 560 -6.46 -0.96 28.14
CA LEU A 560 -5.99 0.38 28.46
C LEU A 560 -4.92 0.36 29.54
N VAL A 561 -5.10 -0.44 30.61
CA VAL A 561 -4.10 -0.62 31.67
C VAL A 561 -2.82 -1.24 31.13
N ALA A 562 -2.90 -2.22 30.23
CA ALA A 562 -1.74 -2.81 29.59
C ALA A 562 -0.97 -1.80 28.72
N ARG A 563 -1.68 -0.98 27.93
CA ARG A 563 -1.08 0.07 27.09
C ARG A 563 -0.43 1.18 27.94
N LEU A 564 -1.10 1.62 29.00
CA LEU A 564 -0.55 2.64 29.91
C LEU A 564 0.69 2.14 30.65
N LYS A 565 0.73 0.87 31.09
CA LYS A 565 1.94 0.28 31.68
C LYS A 565 3.11 0.25 30.69
N LYS A 566 2.86 -0.13 29.43
CA LYS A 566 3.88 -0.13 28.36
C LYS A 566 4.44 1.28 28.13
N ALA A 567 3.55 2.24 27.89
CA ALA A 567 3.93 3.64 27.64
C ALA A 567 4.68 4.28 28.83
N HIS A 568 4.24 3.99 30.06
CA HIS A 568 4.92 4.51 31.26
C HIS A 568 6.33 3.95 31.41
N ALA A 569 6.54 2.67 31.10
CA ALA A 569 7.83 2.02 31.16
C ALA A 569 8.80 2.51 30.06
N GLU A 570 8.31 2.84 28.87
CA GLU A 570 9.11 3.44 27.78
C GLU A 570 9.52 4.88 28.15
N ALA A 571 8.56 5.69 28.58
CA ALA A 571 8.81 7.06 29.05
C ALA A 571 9.75 7.13 30.26
N ALA A 572 9.79 6.09 31.11
CA ALA A 572 10.72 6.01 32.24
C ALA A 572 12.18 5.80 31.79
N VAL A 573 12.40 4.97 30.76
CA VAL A 573 13.75 4.73 30.20
C VAL A 573 14.27 5.99 29.51
N GLU A 574 13.43 6.67 28.73
CA GLU A 574 13.82 7.91 28.05
C GLU A 574 14.13 9.04 29.03
N ARG A 575 13.29 9.22 30.07
CA ARG A 575 13.56 10.20 31.13
C ARG A 575 14.86 9.90 31.89
N ALA A 576 15.17 8.63 32.14
CA ALA A 576 16.40 8.23 32.81
C ALA A 576 17.65 8.42 31.93
N LEU A 577 17.55 8.18 30.61
CA LEU A 577 18.62 8.49 29.66
C LEU A 577 18.88 10.01 29.58
N ALA A 578 17.81 10.81 29.60
CA ALA A 578 17.90 12.27 29.55
C ALA A 578 18.41 12.90 30.85
N SER A 579 18.12 12.30 32.01
CA SER A 579 18.53 12.84 33.32
C SER A 579 19.98 12.53 33.69
N GLY A 580 20.64 11.61 32.97
CA GLY A 580 22.02 11.20 33.24
C GLY A 580 22.21 10.41 34.54
N GLN A 581 21.13 10.00 35.21
CA GLN A 581 21.20 9.23 36.46
C GLN A 581 21.38 7.73 36.19
N VAL A 582 22.63 7.32 35.95
CA VAL A 582 22.99 5.96 35.53
C VAL A 582 22.69 4.88 36.59
N ASP A 583 22.62 5.22 37.88
CA ASP A 583 22.33 4.24 38.94
C ASP A 583 20.92 3.68 38.90
N GLN A 584 19.94 4.51 38.52
CA GLN A 584 18.54 4.10 38.49
C GLN A 584 18.19 3.35 37.20
N ILE A 585 18.98 3.55 36.13
CA ILE A 585 18.66 3.00 34.80
C ILE A 585 19.07 1.55 34.62
N ILE A 586 20.19 1.13 35.23
CA ILE A 586 20.72 -0.24 35.15
C ILE A 586 19.66 -1.29 35.54
N PRO A 587 19.05 -1.24 36.74
CA PRO A 587 18.08 -2.26 37.13
C PRO A 587 16.82 -2.28 36.25
N ILE A 588 16.41 -1.12 35.72
CA ILE A 588 15.26 -1.00 34.80
C ILE A 588 15.58 -1.67 33.46
N LEU A 589 16.77 -1.44 32.92
CA LEU A 589 17.23 -2.04 31.66
C LEU A 589 17.44 -3.55 31.79
N GLU A 590 18.01 -4.02 32.91
CA GLU A 590 18.19 -5.45 33.18
C GLU A 590 16.84 -6.17 33.32
N ALA A 591 15.89 -5.60 34.07
CA ALA A 591 14.56 -6.17 34.21
C ALA A 591 13.86 -6.33 32.85
N LYS A 592 13.91 -5.29 32.00
CA LYS A 592 13.33 -5.32 30.65
C LYS A 592 14.00 -6.35 29.73
N LEU A 593 15.32 -6.52 29.81
CA LEU A 593 16.04 -7.49 28.98
C LEU A 593 15.76 -8.95 29.39
N ASN A 594 15.28 -9.16 30.62
CA ASN A 594 14.93 -10.47 31.16
C ASN A 594 13.44 -10.85 30.96
N GLU A 595 12.58 -9.94 30.47
CA GLU A 595 11.17 -10.25 30.19
C GLU A 595 11.02 -11.18 28.98
N PRO A 596 10.36 -12.36 29.12
CA PRO A 596 10.15 -13.29 28.02
C PRO A 596 9.14 -12.72 27.02
N GLY A 597 9.59 -12.44 25.79
CA GLY A 597 8.73 -12.03 24.66
C GLY A 597 8.97 -10.61 24.12
N PHE A 598 9.91 -9.85 24.69
CA PHE A 598 10.23 -8.51 24.19
C PHE A 598 11.27 -8.57 23.05
N VAL A 599 10.81 -8.39 21.79
CA VAL A 599 11.66 -8.50 20.58
C VAL A 599 12.03 -7.13 19.99
N GLU A 600 11.19 -6.11 20.16
CA GLU A 600 11.41 -4.78 19.61
C GLU A 600 12.51 -4.04 20.39
N ASN A 601 13.47 -3.42 19.69
CA ASN A 601 14.54 -2.57 20.26
C ASN A 601 15.52 -3.21 21.26
N ARG A 602 15.58 -4.55 21.35
CA ARG A 602 16.52 -5.26 22.25
C ARG A 602 17.98 -4.84 22.03
N LYS A 603 18.42 -4.66 20.79
CA LYS A 603 19.79 -4.21 20.46
C LYS A 603 20.11 -2.84 21.05
N GLN A 604 19.20 -1.88 20.91
CA GLN A 604 19.38 -0.51 21.40
C GLN A 604 19.43 -0.47 22.93
N LEU A 605 18.54 -1.24 23.60
CA LEU A 605 18.54 -1.37 25.06
C LEU A 605 19.82 -2.02 25.59
N THR A 606 20.35 -3.05 24.92
CA THR A 606 21.62 -3.69 25.29
C THR A 606 22.80 -2.72 25.13
N VAL A 607 22.81 -1.88 24.09
CA VAL A 607 23.83 -0.82 23.93
C VAL A 607 23.71 0.24 25.02
N SER A 608 22.49 0.68 25.37
CA SER A 608 22.27 1.63 26.47
C SER A 608 22.70 1.06 27.82
N LEU A 609 22.50 -0.24 28.06
CA LEU A 609 22.98 -0.92 29.26
C LEU A 609 24.51 -1.01 29.28
N ALA A 610 25.15 -1.36 28.15
CA ALA A 610 26.60 -1.39 28.03
C ALA A 610 27.23 0.00 28.31
N GLU A 611 26.63 1.07 27.80
CA GLU A 611 27.02 2.45 28.07
C GLU A 611 26.85 2.82 29.56
N ALA A 612 25.74 2.39 30.18
CA ALA A 612 25.51 2.60 31.60
C ALA A 612 26.58 1.90 32.45
N TYR A 613 26.98 0.68 32.09
CA TYR A 613 28.08 -0.03 32.74
C TYR A 613 29.43 0.64 32.57
N LEU A 614 29.71 1.15 31.37
CA LEU A 614 30.93 1.88 31.10
C LEU A 614 31.06 3.12 32.00
N ARG A 615 29.99 3.91 32.14
CA ARG A 615 29.93 5.11 33.00
C ARG A 615 30.03 4.79 34.50
N LYS A 616 29.71 3.56 34.89
CA LYS A 616 29.81 3.07 36.27
C LYS A 616 31.11 2.32 36.54
N ASN A 617 32.07 2.36 35.61
CA ASN A 617 33.34 1.64 35.68
C ASN A 617 33.19 0.11 35.81
N ARG A 618 32.05 -0.46 35.38
CA ARG A 618 31.83 -1.91 35.27
C ARG A 618 32.29 -2.40 33.90
N PHE A 619 33.60 -2.30 33.64
CA PHE A 619 34.18 -2.47 32.30
C PHE A 619 34.01 -3.89 31.73
N GLN A 620 34.11 -4.94 32.55
CA GLN A 620 33.91 -6.33 32.10
C GLN A 620 32.50 -6.57 31.57
N GLU A 621 31.49 -6.04 32.27
CA GLU A 621 30.09 -6.21 31.88
C GLU A 621 29.72 -5.33 30.69
N ALA A 622 30.31 -4.13 30.61
CA ALA A 622 30.21 -3.28 29.43
C ALA A 622 30.76 -4.00 28.19
N ALA A 623 31.94 -4.63 28.29
CA ALA A 623 32.55 -5.41 27.21
C ALA A 623 31.68 -6.63 26.83
N GLN A 624 31.15 -7.35 27.81
CA GLN A 624 30.27 -8.50 27.56
C GLN A 624 29.00 -8.08 26.82
N ARG A 625 28.30 -7.03 27.28
CA ARG A 625 27.07 -6.56 26.64
C ARG A 625 27.32 -5.93 25.27
N ALA A 626 28.42 -5.20 25.11
CA ALA A 626 28.80 -4.65 23.82
C ALA A 626 29.19 -5.75 22.82
N SER A 627 29.92 -6.78 23.25
CA SER A 627 30.29 -7.92 22.39
C SER A 627 29.09 -8.74 21.96
N GLU A 628 28.07 -8.94 22.82
CA GLU A 628 26.80 -9.57 22.45
C GLU A 628 26.09 -8.84 21.29
N VAL A 629 26.19 -7.51 21.26
CA VAL A 629 25.62 -6.69 20.18
C VAL A 629 26.49 -6.80 18.93
N VAL A 630 27.81 -6.68 19.05
CA VAL A 630 28.75 -6.74 17.91
C VAL A 630 28.72 -8.12 17.21
N GLN A 631 28.53 -9.21 17.95
CA GLN A 631 28.36 -10.55 17.36
C GLN A 631 27.09 -10.66 16.49
N LYS A 632 26.03 -9.94 16.85
CA LYS A 632 24.76 -9.92 16.10
C LYS A 632 24.69 -8.81 15.06
N ASP A 633 25.49 -7.76 15.23
CA ASP A 633 25.52 -6.55 14.42
C ASP A 633 26.94 -5.96 14.41
N SER A 634 27.76 -6.46 13.50
CA SER A 634 29.18 -6.12 13.40
C SER A 634 29.45 -4.67 12.98
N ARG A 635 28.44 -3.93 12.52
CA ARG A 635 28.55 -2.54 12.05
C ARG A 635 28.07 -1.50 13.05
N ASN A 636 27.61 -1.92 14.24
CA ASN A 636 27.10 -0.99 15.24
C ASN A 636 28.23 -0.13 15.83
N ALA A 637 28.31 1.13 15.38
CA ALA A 637 29.37 2.06 15.76
C ALA A 637 29.40 2.37 17.27
N GLN A 638 28.24 2.48 17.94
CA GLN A 638 28.20 2.73 19.38
C GLN A 638 28.68 1.52 20.17
N ALA A 639 28.26 0.31 19.79
CA ALA A 639 28.72 -0.91 20.46
C ALA A 639 30.24 -1.12 20.26
N LEU A 640 30.77 -0.87 19.06
CA LEU A 640 32.22 -0.94 18.79
C LEU A 640 33.02 0.08 19.61
N ARG A 641 32.51 1.32 19.74
CA ARG A 641 33.13 2.35 20.59
C ARG A 641 33.16 1.93 22.05
N ILE A 642 32.03 1.47 22.60
CA ILE A 642 31.91 1.03 24.01
C ILE A 642 32.82 -0.17 24.27
N LEU A 643 32.87 -1.13 23.34
CA LEU A 643 33.74 -2.30 23.42
C LEU A 643 35.22 -1.91 23.43
N GLY A 644 35.64 -1.02 22.52
CA GLY A 644 37.01 -0.51 22.48
C GLY A 644 37.40 0.25 23.75
N GLU A 645 36.49 1.09 24.28
CA GLU A 645 36.73 1.83 25.52
C GLU A 645 36.80 0.89 26.72
N ALA A 646 35.92 -0.10 26.81
CA ALA A 646 35.95 -1.09 27.87
C ALA A 646 37.26 -1.90 27.88
N TYR A 647 37.73 -2.36 26.71
CA TYR A 647 39.00 -3.08 26.61
C TYR A 647 40.22 -2.21 26.94
N PHE A 648 40.20 -0.94 26.54
CA PHE A 648 41.24 0.01 26.90
C PHE A 648 41.33 0.21 28.42
N GLN A 649 40.19 0.44 29.09
CA GLN A 649 40.13 0.63 30.54
C GLN A 649 40.49 -0.65 31.32
N LEU A 650 40.21 -1.83 30.75
CA LEU A 650 40.64 -3.11 31.31
C LEU A 650 42.15 -3.38 31.11
N GLY A 651 42.81 -2.66 30.20
CA GLY A 651 44.19 -2.91 29.81
C GLY A 651 44.37 -4.26 29.11
N GLU A 652 43.35 -4.78 28.43
CA GLU A 652 43.44 -6.06 27.73
C GLU A 652 44.35 -5.96 26.51
N THR A 653 45.31 -6.88 26.42
CA THR A 653 46.31 -6.94 25.34
C THR A 653 46.06 -8.09 24.36
N ASN A 654 44.86 -8.67 24.37
CA ASN A 654 44.45 -9.72 23.43
C ASN A 654 44.42 -9.16 22.00
N SER A 655 44.69 -9.98 20.97
CA SER A 655 44.70 -9.51 19.58
C SER A 655 43.36 -8.88 19.15
N ASP A 656 42.23 -9.44 19.60
CA ASP A 656 40.90 -8.88 19.37
C ASP A 656 40.73 -7.53 20.10
N ALA A 657 41.15 -7.44 21.36
CA ALA A 657 41.11 -6.21 22.14
C ALA A 657 41.93 -5.08 21.48
N ILE A 658 43.14 -5.39 21.01
CA ILE A 658 44.01 -4.43 20.32
C ILE A 658 43.39 -3.95 19.01
N GLU A 659 42.71 -4.83 18.26
CA GLU A 659 41.98 -4.43 17.05
C GLU A 659 40.85 -3.45 17.39
N LYS A 660 40.07 -3.72 18.44
CA LYS A 660 38.97 -2.81 18.86
C LYS A 660 39.47 -1.49 19.41
N ILE A 661 40.59 -1.49 20.14
CA ILE A 661 41.25 -0.28 20.63
C ILE A 661 41.84 0.54 19.46
N TYR A 662 42.42 -0.13 18.45
CA TYR A 662 42.89 0.55 17.24
C TYR A 662 41.74 1.15 16.41
N ASN A 663 40.61 0.44 16.31
CA ASN A 663 39.41 0.98 15.68
C ASN A 663 38.86 2.19 16.45
N LEU A 664 38.93 2.18 17.78
CA LEU A 664 38.60 3.34 18.60
C LEU A 664 39.54 4.52 18.33
N TYR A 665 40.85 4.28 18.24
CA TYR A 665 41.82 5.31 17.88
C TYR A 665 41.56 5.90 16.47
N LYS A 666 41.13 5.09 15.50
CA LYS A 666 40.72 5.59 14.17
C LYS A 666 39.49 6.49 14.21
N LEU A 667 38.57 6.26 15.15
CA LEU A 667 37.39 7.11 15.33
C LEU A 667 37.75 8.45 15.98
N ASP A 668 38.76 8.46 16.85
CA ASP A 668 39.25 9.65 17.53
C ASP A 668 40.79 9.69 17.59
N GLU A 669 41.41 10.25 16.54
CA GLU A 669 42.88 10.40 16.46
C GLU A 669 43.44 11.42 17.47
N SER A 670 42.59 12.19 18.16
CA SER A 670 43.03 13.20 19.13
C SER A 670 43.48 12.57 20.47
N ARG A 671 43.03 11.35 20.75
CA ARG A 671 43.29 10.58 21.96
C ARG A 671 44.73 10.04 22.01
N LYS A 672 45.63 10.83 22.60
CA LYS A 672 47.06 10.48 22.78
C LYS A 672 47.31 9.31 23.73
N ASP A 673 46.40 9.10 24.68
CA ASP A 673 46.41 8.00 25.65
C ASP A 673 46.27 6.63 24.95
N LEU A 674 45.32 6.52 24.00
CA LEU A 674 45.14 5.32 23.17
C LEU A 674 46.36 5.03 22.31
N LEU A 675 46.91 6.07 21.68
CA LEU A 675 48.09 5.95 20.84
C LEU A 675 49.32 5.49 21.64
N THR A 676 49.49 6.04 22.84
CA THR A 676 50.57 5.66 23.76
C THR A 676 50.41 4.21 24.24
N PHE A 677 49.18 3.78 24.55
CA PHE A 677 48.88 2.41 24.93
C PHE A 677 49.20 1.40 23.81
N LEU A 678 48.77 1.70 22.57
CA LEU A 678 49.05 0.87 21.41
C LEU A 678 50.55 0.82 21.09
N ALA A 679 51.25 1.96 21.14
CA ALA A 679 52.70 2.03 20.94
C ALA A 679 53.45 1.20 22.00
N ASN A 680 53.08 1.32 23.28
CA ASN A 680 53.66 0.51 24.36
C ASN A 680 53.43 -0.98 24.16
N HIS A 681 52.21 -1.36 23.79
CA HIS A 681 51.88 -2.74 23.49
C HIS A 681 52.74 -3.27 22.35
N PHE A 682 52.77 -2.60 21.19
CA PHE A 682 53.55 -3.04 20.03
C PHE A 682 55.06 -3.13 20.30
N ARG A 683 55.62 -2.23 21.12
CA ARG A 683 57.01 -2.31 21.58
C ARG A 683 57.24 -3.53 22.48
N SER A 684 56.33 -3.79 23.42
CA SER A 684 56.44 -4.91 24.36
C SER A 684 56.43 -6.27 23.67
N ILE A 685 55.61 -6.44 22.62
CA ILE A 685 55.52 -7.68 21.84
C ILE A 685 56.55 -7.75 20.70
N GLN A 686 57.40 -6.73 20.57
CA GLN A 686 58.32 -6.55 19.44
C GLN A 686 57.65 -6.77 18.08
N ALA A 687 56.47 -6.16 17.91
CA ALA A 687 55.68 -6.31 16.71
C ALA A 687 56.40 -5.74 15.49
N ASP A 688 56.46 -6.56 14.44
CA ASP A 688 57.10 -6.22 13.18
C ASP A 688 56.11 -6.18 12.00
N HIS A 689 54.89 -5.69 12.20
CA HIS A 689 53.88 -5.61 11.14
C HIS A 689 53.51 -4.16 10.83
N LYS A 690 52.89 -3.93 9.66
CA LYS A 690 52.63 -2.60 9.11
C LYS A 690 51.86 -1.67 10.08
N LEU A 691 50.88 -2.23 10.80
CA LEU A 691 50.08 -1.51 11.80
C LEU A 691 50.93 -0.92 12.93
N ALA A 692 51.88 -1.70 13.45
CA ALA A 692 52.78 -1.27 14.52
C ALA A 692 53.68 -0.11 14.06
N LEU A 693 54.20 -0.19 12.82
CA LEU A 693 54.99 0.88 12.22
C LEU A 693 54.19 2.19 12.09
N GLU A 694 52.95 2.11 11.60
CA GLU A 694 52.08 3.28 11.46
C GLU A 694 51.82 3.96 12.80
N VAL A 695 51.46 3.18 13.83
CA VAL A 695 51.19 3.68 15.19
C VAL A 695 52.44 4.32 15.81
N LEU A 696 53.60 3.67 15.69
CA LEU A 696 54.87 4.16 16.26
C LEU A 696 55.40 5.40 15.54
N GLN A 697 55.25 5.47 14.21
CA GLN A 697 55.60 6.68 13.45
C GLN A 697 54.70 7.86 13.81
N LYS A 698 53.40 7.62 13.96
CA LYS A 698 52.44 8.64 14.41
C LYS A 698 52.73 9.08 15.85
N GLN A 699 53.11 8.17 16.75
CA GLN A 699 53.53 8.51 18.12
C GLN A 699 54.72 9.48 18.12
N ILE A 700 55.74 9.24 17.30
CA ILE A 700 56.89 10.16 17.19
C ILE A 700 56.50 11.53 16.64
N SER A 701 55.55 11.57 15.69
CA SER A 701 55.09 12.85 15.12
C SER A 701 54.39 13.73 16.17
N LEU A 702 53.72 13.12 17.15
CA LEU A 702 52.96 13.81 18.20
C LEU A 702 53.74 13.99 19.51
N MET A 703 54.68 13.09 19.79
CA MET A 703 55.59 13.13 20.94
C MET A 703 57.04 13.06 20.45
N PRO A 704 57.59 14.21 20.00
CA PRO A 704 58.96 14.29 19.49
C PRO A 704 60.04 14.10 20.55
N ASP A 705 59.69 13.87 21.82
CA ASP A 705 60.65 13.63 22.91
C ASP A 705 60.76 12.15 23.30
N ASP A 706 59.89 11.27 22.79
CA ASP A 706 59.91 9.84 23.08
C ASP A 706 61.15 9.17 22.46
N GLN A 707 62.15 8.85 23.30
CA GLN A 707 63.43 8.28 22.87
C GLN A 707 63.31 6.77 22.61
N GLU A 708 62.50 6.08 23.39
CA GLU A 708 62.31 4.63 23.30
C GLU A 708 61.70 4.23 21.94
N THR A 709 60.71 4.99 21.47
CA THR A 709 60.09 4.74 20.16
C THR A 709 61.05 5.02 19.00
N VAL A 710 61.94 6.02 19.15
CA VAL A 710 63.01 6.29 18.16
C VAL A 710 64.00 5.15 18.08
N PHE A 711 64.48 4.63 19.22
CA PHE A 711 65.39 3.49 19.25
C PHE A 711 64.76 2.24 18.68
N TYR A 712 63.51 1.93 19.07
CA TYR A 712 62.80 0.76 18.56
C TYR A 712 62.61 0.81 17.04
N LEU A 713 62.19 1.95 16.47
CA LEU A 713 62.05 2.08 15.02
C LEU A 713 63.39 2.01 14.29
N ALA A 714 64.44 2.66 14.81
CA ALA A 714 65.77 2.60 14.20
C ALA A 714 66.30 1.16 14.17
N ASP A 715 66.12 0.40 15.26
CA ASP A 715 66.51 -1.01 15.35
C ASP A 715 65.73 -1.88 14.38
N LEU A 716 64.43 -1.63 14.24
CA LEU A 716 63.56 -2.35 13.33
C LEU A 716 63.96 -2.12 11.86
N PHE A 717 64.27 -0.87 11.49
CA PHE A 717 64.73 -0.53 10.15
C PHE A 717 66.11 -1.12 9.82
N VAL A 718 67.03 -1.12 10.78
CA VAL A 718 68.33 -1.79 10.64
C VAL A 718 68.13 -3.30 10.44
N LYS A 719 67.31 -3.94 11.28
CA LYS A 719 67.01 -5.38 11.19
C LYS A 719 66.40 -5.76 9.83
N ARG A 720 65.58 -4.89 9.27
CA ARG A 720 64.93 -5.07 7.95
C ARG A 720 65.76 -4.61 6.76
N GLN A 721 66.89 -3.96 6.99
CA GLN A 721 67.68 -3.26 5.96
C GLN A 721 66.84 -2.27 5.13
N ASN A 722 65.82 -1.66 5.76
CA ASN A 722 64.86 -0.77 5.08
C ASN A 722 65.24 0.72 5.27
N PHE A 723 66.14 1.20 4.41
CA PHE A 723 66.75 2.54 4.51
C PHE A 723 66.13 3.57 3.56
N GLN A 724 64.82 3.81 3.68
CA GLN A 724 64.12 4.81 2.86
C GLN A 724 64.52 6.25 3.23
N ALA A 725 64.47 7.15 2.24
CA ALA A 725 64.68 8.59 2.44
C ALA A 725 63.78 9.18 3.57
N ALA A 726 62.55 8.67 3.72
CA ALA A 726 61.62 9.10 4.77
C ALA A 726 62.11 8.82 6.20
N HIS A 727 62.98 7.82 6.40
CA HIS A 727 63.50 7.44 7.72
C HIS A 727 64.71 8.27 8.16
N GLN A 728 65.22 9.18 7.31
CA GLN A 728 66.38 10.03 7.59
C GLN A 728 66.29 10.70 8.96
N ARG A 729 65.16 11.34 9.27
CA ARG A 729 64.96 12.08 10.53
C ARG A 729 65.04 11.18 11.77
N ILE A 730 64.58 9.94 11.65
CA ILE A 730 64.62 8.96 12.75
C ILE A 730 66.06 8.53 13.00
N PHE A 731 66.82 8.21 11.95
CA PHE A 731 68.24 7.84 12.07
C PHE A 731 69.13 9.00 12.53
N GLU A 732 68.85 10.23 12.09
CA GLU A 732 69.56 11.43 12.55
C GLU A 732 69.33 11.67 14.04
N ARG A 733 68.11 11.43 14.53
CA ARG A 733 67.79 11.56 15.95
C ARG A 733 68.36 10.40 16.77
N ALA A 734 68.28 9.17 16.26
CA ALA A 734 68.84 7.99 16.91
C ALA A 734 70.37 8.08 17.07
N SER A 735 71.09 8.57 16.05
CA SER A 735 72.55 8.75 16.11
C SER A 735 72.98 9.89 17.03
N LYS A 736 72.13 10.93 17.21
CA LYS A 736 72.36 11.98 18.22
C LYS A 736 72.10 11.48 19.64
N LEU A 737 71.04 10.69 19.85
CA LEU A 737 70.64 10.17 21.16
C LEU A 737 71.55 9.03 21.65
N ASN A 738 72.01 8.16 20.74
CA ASN A 738 72.98 7.12 21.04
C ASN A 738 74.11 7.13 20.00
N PRO A 739 75.15 7.97 20.21
CA PRO A 739 76.24 8.14 19.26
C PRO A 739 77.14 6.92 19.10
N ASP A 740 77.10 5.95 20.01
CA ASP A 740 78.07 4.85 20.07
C ASP A 740 77.67 3.63 19.26
N ARG A 741 76.47 3.65 18.67
CA ARG A 741 75.93 2.56 17.87
C ARG A 741 76.19 2.78 16.37
N PRO A 742 77.11 2.03 15.72
CA PRO A 742 77.52 2.28 14.33
C PRO A 742 76.39 2.01 13.32
N GLU A 743 75.45 1.12 13.62
CA GLU A 743 74.34 0.76 12.73
C GLU A 743 73.42 1.95 12.43
N TYR A 744 73.28 2.90 13.37
CA TYR A 744 72.47 4.12 13.16
C TYR A 744 73.14 5.11 12.21
N TRP A 745 74.47 5.23 12.30
CA TRP A 745 75.26 6.05 11.39
C TRP A 745 75.24 5.46 9.98
N HIS A 746 75.35 4.13 9.87
CA HIS A 746 75.19 3.43 8.60
C HIS A 746 73.80 3.66 8.00
N GLY A 747 72.74 3.47 8.80
CA GLY A 747 71.36 3.71 8.37
C GLY A 747 71.11 5.15 7.91
N LEU A 748 71.71 6.14 8.60
CA LEU A 748 71.65 7.55 8.20
C LEU A 748 72.31 7.81 6.84
N VAL A 749 73.51 7.26 6.62
CA VAL A 749 74.23 7.37 5.33
C VAL A 749 73.41 6.75 4.19
N GLN A 750 72.82 5.58 4.41
CA GLN A 750 71.98 4.93 3.40
C GLN A 750 70.72 5.75 3.08
N CYS A 751 70.05 6.30 4.10
CA CYS A 751 68.87 7.15 3.89
C CYS A 751 69.22 8.45 3.13
N LEU A 752 70.38 9.07 3.42
CA LEU A 752 70.86 10.27 2.73
C LEU A 752 71.23 10.00 1.26
N ASN A 753 71.83 8.85 0.98
CA ASN A 753 72.09 8.41 -0.39
C ASN A 753 70.79 8.19 -1.17
N GLN A 754 69.77 7.57 -0.56
CA GLN A 754 68.46 7.41 -1.19
C GLN A 754 67.70 8.74 -1.35
N ALA A 755 67.90 9.69 -0.44
CA ALA A 755 67.35 11.05 -0.54
C ALA A 755 68.07 11.93 -1.59
N ASN A 756 69.00 11.35 -2.36
CA ASN A 756 69.81 12.03 -3.37
C ASN A 756 70.65 13.20 -2.82
N LYS A 757 71.14 13.06 -1.58
CA LYS A 757 72.04 14.01 -0.89
C LYS A 757 73.43 13.41 -0.64
N PRO A 758 74.21 13.11 -1.70
CA PRO A 758 75.48 12.41 -1.58
C PRO A 758 76.53 13.22 -0.80
N ASP A 759 76.50 14.55 -0.87
CA ASP A 759 77.47 15.41 -0.18
C ASP A 759 77.31 15.36 1.35
N GLU A 760 76.07 15.34 1.84
CA GLU A 760 75.78 15.15 3.27
C GLU A 760 76.10 13.72 3.71
N ALA A 761 75.77 12.73 2.89
CA ALA A 761 76.06 11.32 3.15
C ALA A 761 77.57 11.07 3.31
N ASN A 762 78.40 11.65 2.43
CA ASN A 762 79.85 11.54 2.49
C ASN A 762 80.43 12.19 3.75
N ARG A 763 79.91 13.37 4.17
CA ARG A 763 80.33 14.01 5.43
C ARG A 763 80.00 13.18 6.66
N VAL A 764 78.82 12.55 6.69
CA VAL A 764 78.42 11.66 7.79
C VAL A 764 79.26 10.38 7.77
N LEU A 765 79.58 9.86 6.58
CA LEU A 765 80.42 8.68 6.39
C LEU A 765 81.86 8.93 6.84
N GLU A 766 82.47 10.07 6.49
CA GLU A 766 83.81 10.46 6.95
C GLU A 766 83.87 10.53 8.48
N LYS A 767 82.90 11.19 9.12
CA LYS A 767 82.78 11.24 10.59
C LYS A 767 82.61 9.86 11.23
N ALA A 768 81.85 8.97 10.58
CA ALA A 768 81.69 7.60 11.05
C ALA A 768 82.99 6.78 10.90
N GLN A 769 83.74 6.97 9.81
CA GLN A 769 85.03 6.30 9.59
C GLN A 769 86.11 6.77 10.58
N GLU A 770 86.12 8.05 10.94
CA GLU A 770 87.00 8.59 11.98
C GLU A 770 86.67 7.98 13.36
N LYS A 771 85.40 7.78 13.66
CA LYS A 771 84.95 7.23 14.95
C LYS A 771 85.13 5.71 15.05
N TRP A 772 84.99 4.97 13.94
CA TRP A 772 85.16 3.52 13.87
C TRP A 772 86.13 3.09 12.76
N PRO A 773 87.43 3.35 12.91
CA PRO A 773 88.44 2.96 11.93
C PRO A 773 88.60 1.43 11.92
N GLY A 774 87.95 0.76 10.97
CA GLY A 774 88.00 -0.71 10.80
C GLY A 774 86.65 -1.43 10.81
N SER A 775 85.52 -0.72 10.89
CA SER A 775 84.19 -1.34 10.77
C SER A 775 83.80 -1.60 9.32
N ASP A 776 83.43 -2.85 9.00
CA ASP A 776 82.97 -3.27 7.66
C ASP A 776 81.76 -2.48 7.15
N LEU A 777 80.97 -1.89 8.05
CA LEU A 777 79.80 -1.06 7.70
C LEU A 777 80.16 0.22 6.95
N PHE A 778 81.41 0.70 7.08
CA PHE A 778 81.87 1.97 6.52
C PHE A 778 83.03 1.82 5.53
N THR A 779 83.46 0.59 5.23
CA THR A 779 84.58 0.31 4.32
C THR A 779 84.07 0.04 2.89
N ARG A 780 84.38 0.97 1.95
CA ARG A 780 84.20 0.93 0.48
C ARG A 780 83.20 -0.09 -0.11
N ARG A 781 81.94 0.34 -0.32
CA ARG A 781 81.10 -0.05 -1.48
C ARG A 781 79.92 0.87 -1.79
N SER A 782 80.02 2.18 -1.52
CA SER A 782 79.02 3.18 -1.97
C SER A 782 79.45 3.79 -3.30
N GLN A 783 79.09 3.15 -4.41
CA GLN A 783 79.25 3.74 -5.75
C GLN A 783 78.35 4.96 -5.89
N VAL A 784 78.99 6.11 -6.05
CA VAL A 784 78.44 7.33 -6.63
C VAL A 784 78.11 7.02 -8.09
N ILE A 785 76.83 7.02 -8.45
CA ILE A 785 76.39 7.16 -9.85
C ILE A 785 76.32 8.67 -10.11
N SER A 786 77.38 9.22 -10.70
CA SER A 786 77.34 10.54 -11.34
C SER A 786 77.05 10.34 -12.83
N THR A 787 75.79 10.48 -13.22
CA THR A 787 75.41 10.64 -14.63
C THR A 787 75.35 12.12 -14.97
N ALA A 788 76.31 12.63 -15.75
CA ALA A 788 76.08 13.48 -16.94
C ALA A 788 77.39 14.08 -17.47
N GLY A 789 77.77 13.76 -18.72
CA GLY A 789 78.63 14.66 -19.50
C GLY A 789 79.60 14.05 -20.53
N ARG A 790 79.07 13.69 -21.71
CA ARG A 790 79.68 13.87 -23.05
C ARG A 790 80.74 12.89 -23.62
N PHE A 791 80.30 12.30 -24.73
CA PHE A 791 80.98 12.01 -26.02
C PHE A 791 82.16 11.03 -26.11
N GLY A 792 81.97 10.03 -26.98
CA GLY A 792 83.01 9.65 -27.96
C GLY A 792 83.39 8.17 -28.03
N ARG A 793 82.82 7.48 -29.02
CA ARG A 793 83.41 6.39 -29.85
C ARG A 793 84.29 5.30 -29.19
N GLY A 794 83.79 4.07 -29.30
CA GLY A 794 84.45 3.03 -30.10
C GLY A 794 85.38 2.02 -29.40
N SER A 795 85.19 0.74 -29.78
CA SER A 795 86.09 -0.42 -29.63
C SER A 795 86.24 -1.00 -28.22
N THR A 796 86.33 -2.30 -27.92
CA THR A 796 86.29 -3.57 -28.67
C THR A 796 86.23 -4.70 -27.61
N ALA A 797 85.53 -5.79 -27.95
CA ALA A 797 85.80 -7.20 -27.59
C ALA A 797 86.19 -7.60 -26.13
N SER A 798 85.37 -8.46 -25.50
CA SER A 798 85.56 -9.93 -25.46
C SER A 798 84.90 -10.58 -24.24
N SER A 799 84.09 -11.61 -24.51
CA SER A 799 83.51 -12.59 -23.58
C SER A 799 84.61 -13.61 -23.13
N PRO A 800 84.41 -14.53 -22.15
CA PRO A 800 83.27 -15.47 -22.06
C PRO A 800 82.71 -15.79 -20.65
N MET A 801 81.52 -16.40 -20.68
CA MET A 801 80.74 -17.03 -19.59
C MET A 801 81.43 -18.28 -19.00
N PRO A 802 80.91 -18.85 -17.88
CA PRO A 802 79.91 -19.95 -17.99
C PRO A 802 78.74 -19.92 -16.97
N SER A 803 77.53 -20.25 -17.48
CA SER A 803 76.39 -21.09 -16.96
C SER A 803 76.22 -21.36 -15.44
N LEU A 804 75.05 -21.61 -14.79
CA LEU A 804 73.57 -21.79 -14.98
C LEU A 804 73.02 -22.11 -13.53
N PRO A 805 71.73 -22.42 -13.19
CA PRO A 805 70.39 -22.18 -13.77
C PRO A 805 69.28 -21.70 -12.76
N GLY A 806 68.09 -21.34 -13.28
CA GLY A 806 66.78 -21.28 -12.58
C GLY A 806 66.49 -19.95 -11.87
N GLU A 807 65.34 -19.26 -11.97
CA GLU A 807 63.97 -19.60 -12.37
C GLU A 807 63.27 -18.36 -12.99
N THR A 808 62.10 -18.62 -13.58
CA THR A 808 61.20 -17.74 -14.35
C THR A 808 60.69 -16.47 -13.66
N PRO A 809 60.41 -15.37 -14.42
CA PRO A 809 59.82 -14.13 -13.89
C PRO A 809 58.28 -14.10 -13.99
N LEU A 810 57.65 -13.37 -13.07
CA LEU A 810 56.23 -12.94 -13.12
C LEU A 810 56.16 -11.40 -13.00
N PRO A 811 55.05 -10.76 -13.46
CA PRO A 811 55.07 -9.46 -14.14
C PRO A 811 54.89 -8.24 -13.23
N SER A 812 55.30 -7.10 -13.78
CA SER A 812 55.12 -5.73 -13.31
C SER A 812 53.67 -5.24 -13.40
N ILE A 813 53.27 -4.39 -12.44
CA ILE A 813 52.05 -3.56 -12.46
C ILE A 813 52.44 -2.09 -12.22
N PRO A 814 51.74 -1.11 -12.82
CA PRO A 814 52.26 0.22 -13.16
C PRO A 814 52.26 1.27 -12.03
N GLU A 815 53.12 2.26 -12.21
CA GLU A 815 53.24 3.50 -11.43
C GLU A 815 52.07 4.48 -11.69
N GLU A 816 51.63 5.20 -10.63
CA GLU A 816 50.78 6.38 -10.71
C GLU A 816 51.62 7.68 -10.78
N PRO A 817 51.13 8.74 -11.46
CA PRO A 817 51.90 9.97 -11.72
C PRO A 817 51.90 10.98 -10.57
N PRO A 818 52.87 11.91 -10.53
CA PRO A 818 53.10 12.82 -9.40
C PRO A 818 52.25 14.12 -9.45
N LEU A 819 51.98 14.65 -8.27
CA LEU A 819 51.39 15.98 -8.02
C LEU A 819 52.39 17.13 -8.29
N PRO A 820 51.95 18.29 -8.82
CA PRO A 820 52.73 19.53 -8.78
C PRO A 820 52.32 20.46 -7.63
N SER A 821 53.27 21.36 -7.34
CA SER A 821 53.55 22.14 -6.15
C SER A 821 52.74 23.44 -5.95
N LEU A 822 52.70 23.85 -4.67
CA LEU A 822 52.23 25.12 -4.11
C LEU A 822 53.20 26.28 -4.38
N THR A 823 52.70 27.43 -4.84
CA THR A 823 53.23 28.77 -4.54
C THR A 823 52.10 29.79 -4.54
N ASP A 824 51.75 30.29 -3.34
CA ASP A 824 51.62 31.72 -2.97
C ASP A 824 50.50 31.95 -1.92
N GLU A 825 50.91 32.62 -0.84
CA GLU A 825 50.17 32.95 0.39
C GLU A 825 49.30 34.25 0.28
N PRO A 826 48.43 34.54 1.28
CA PRO A 826 47.15 35.23 1.08
C PRO A 826 47.08 36.68 1.58
N PRO A 827 45.94 37.38 1.37
CA PRO A 827 45.42 38.42 2.26
C PRO A 827 44.08 38.03 2.96
N PRO A 828 43.66 38.78 4.02
CA PRO A 828 42.84 38.31 5.15
C PRO A 828 41.30 38.46 4.94
N PRO A 829 40.44 38.06 5.90
CA PRO A 829 39.14 37.47 5.61
C PRO A 829 37.98 38.48 5.59
N ASP A 830 37.13 38.38 4.57
CA ASP A 830 35.77 38.94 4.58
C ASP A 830 34.73 37.81 4.41
N ASN A 831 34.08 37.53 5.53
CA ASN A 831 32.70 37.07 5.75
C ASN A 831 31.82 36.78 4.49
N PRO A 832 31.35 35.53 4.26
CA PRO A 832 30.31 35.26 3.26
C PRO A 832 29.00 34.74 3.89
N LEU A 833 28.03 35.64 4.00
CA LEU A 833 26.61 35.34 3.94
C LEU A 833 26.02 36.25 2.85
N ALA A 834 25.24 35.63 1.96
CA ALA A 834 24.47 36.21 0.84
C ALA A 834 25.19 36.31 -0.53
N ALA A 835 24.85 35.39 -1.44
CA ALA A 835 24.26 35.70 -2.75
C ALA A 835 24.11 34.40 -3.58
N LEU A 836 22.90 33.81 -3.54
CA LEU A 836 22.42 32.85 -4.54
C LEU A 836 21.49 33.60 -5.51
N PRO A 837 21.66 33.48 -6.83
CA PRO A 837 20.62 33.86 -7.80
C PRO A 837 19.68 32.67 -8.08
N SER A 838 18.41 32.88 -7.74
CA SER A 838 17.19 32.54 -8.51
C SER A 838 17.18 31.32 -9.45
N LEU A 839 16.41 30.30 -9.06
CA LEU A 839 15.83 29.30 -9.95
C LEU A 839 14.33 29.62 -10.14
N GLU A 840 13.94 29.80 -11.40
CA GLU A 840 12.55 29.80 -11.87
C GLU A 840 11.99 28.36 -11.96
N PRO A 841 10.65 28.19 -11.93
CA PRO A 841 10.00 26.93 -11.61
C PRO A 841 9.76 26.00 -12.81
N GLU A 842 9.81 24.68 -12.55
CA GLU A 842 9.39 23.62 -13.46
C GLU A 842 7.85 23.57 -13.65
N PRO A 843 7.36 23.11 -14.83
CA PRO A 843 5.93 23.06 -15.15
C PRO A 843 5.20 21.80 -14.66
N GLU A 844 3.95 22.00 -14.24
CA GLU A 844 2.94 20.99 -13.89
C GLU A 844 2.40 20.20 -15.13
N PRO A 845 1.78 19.01 -14.91
CA PRO A 845 1.33 18.12 -15.98
C PRO A 845 0.02 18.56 -16.63
N ASN A 846 0.01 18.63 -17.97
CA ASN A 846 -1.20 18.85 -18.78
C ASN A 846 -1.92 17.53 -19.09
N LEU A 847 -3.17 17.42 -18.62
CA LEU A 847 -4.23 16.59 -19.22
C LEU A 847 -5.13 17.48 -20.12
N PRO A 848 -5.77 16.91 -21.16
CA PRO A 848 -6.30 17.67 -22.29
C PRO A 848 -7.66 18.33 -22.02
N ALA A 849 -7.86 19.50 -22.63
CA ALA A 849 -9.15 20.18 -22.72
C ALA A 849 -10.07 19.52 -23.78
N PRO A 850 -11.38 19.39 -23.53
CA PRO A 850 -12.39 19.23 -24.56
C PRO A 850 -12.94 20.60 -25.06
N ALA A 851 -13.51 20.57 -26.27
CA ALA A 851 -13.97 21.68 -27.11
C ALA A 851 -15.22 22.43 -26.58
N PRO A 852 -15.57 23.61 -27.16
CA PRO A 852 -16.62 24.50 -26.65
C PRO A 852 -18.00 24.23 -27.26
N GLY A 853 -19.06 24.38 -26.46
CA GLY A 853 -20.44 24.43 -26.97
C GLY A 853 -21.51 24.19 -25.91
N GLU A 854 -22.26 25.25 -25.61
CA GLU A 854 -23.64 25.30 -25.11
C GLU A 854 -23.94 25.17 -23.59
N ALA A 855 -24.20 26.37 -23.06
CA ALA A 855 -24.94 26.79 -21.87
C ALA A 855 -25.90 25.80 -21.18
N PHE A 856 -25.79 25.78 -19.85
CA PHE A 856 -26.93 25.63 -18.95
C PHE A 856 -26.73 26.55 -17.73
N GLU A 857 -27.57 27.59 -17.61
CA GLU A 857 -27.71 28.40 -16.40
C GLU A 857 -28.64 27.71 -15.39
N LEU A 858 -28.27 27.74 -14.11
CA LEU A 858 -29.15 27.47 -12.96
C LEU A 858 -28.84 28.49 -11.83
N PRO A 859 -29.81 28.79 -10.96
CA PRO A 859 -30.04 30.12 -10.36
C PRO A 859 -29.12 30.46 -9.17
N PRO A 860 -29.03 31.75 -8.77
CA PRO A 860 -28.16 32.16 -7.68
C PRO A 860 -28.69 31.71 -6.31
N LEU A 861 -27.78 31.15 -5.49
CA LEU A 861 -27.98 30.87 -4.07
C LEU A 861 -27.67 32.12 -3.21
N PRO A 862 -28.32 32.26 -2.04
CA PRO A 862 -28.39 33.50 -1.26
C PRO A 862 -27.08 33.84 -0.54
N PRO A 863 -26.86 35.12 -0.16
CA PRO A 863 -25.62 35.57 0.45
C PRO A 863 -25.44 35.00 1.86
N LEU A 864 -24.26 34.44 2.13
CA LEU A 864 -23.81 34.00 3.45
C LEU A 864 -23.51 35.22 4.33
N GLN A 865 -24.15 35.23 5.51
CA GLN A 865 -23.91 36.18 6.60
C GLN A 865 -22.48 36.07 7.13
N GLN A 866 -21.84 37.22 7.36
CA GLN A 866 -20.56 37.34 8.05
C GLN A 866 -20.73 37.08 9.56
N ALA A 867 -19.81 36.31 10.14
CA ALA A 867 -19.66 36.16 11.59
C ALA A 867 -18.56 37.10 12.14
N PRO A 868 -18.65 37.58 13.40
CA PRO A 868 -17.89 38.73 13.91
C PRO A 868 -16.44 38.39 14.34
N PRO A 869 -15.57 39.40 14.52
CA PRO A 869 -14.13 39.19 14.75
C PRO A 869 -13.85 38.85 16.22
N ALA A 870 -13.02 37.84 16.46
CA ALA A 870 -12.44 37.56 17.77
C ALA A 870 -11.08 38.28 17.89
N SER A 871 -11.09 39.47 18.51
CA SER A 871 -9.91 40.19 18.96
C SER A 871 -9.35 39.52 20.22
N GLY A 872 -8.19 38.91 20.13
CA GLY A 872 -7.36 38.52 21.27
C GLY A 872 -6.01 39.23 21.17
N GLU A 873 -5.58 39.91 22.23
CA GLU A 873 -4.27 40.58 22.30
C GLU A 873 -3.13 39.56 22.12
N GLY A 874 -2.15 39.91 21.28
CA GLY A 874 -1.02 39.05 20.92
C GLY A 874 0.03 38.93 22.05
N ILE A 875 0.82 37.85 21.98
CA ILE A 875 1.92 37.58 22.92
C ILE A 875 3.23 38.06 22.28
N ALA A 876 3.91 38.99 22.95
CA ALA A 876 5.20 39.50 22.50
C ALA A 876 6.33 38.51 22.80
N CYS A 877 7.18 38.23 21.80
CA CYS A 877 8.33 37.36 21.97
C CYS A 877 9.40 38.00 22.87
N PRO A 878 9.83 37.35 23.97
CA PRO A 878 10.87 37.92 24.83
C PRO A 878 12.25 37.97 24.17
N SER A 879 12.47 37.22 23.08
CA SER A 879 13.76 37.20 22.38
C SER A 879 13.86 38.18 21.21
N CYS A 880 12.78 38.49 20.49
CA CYS A 880 12.84 39.37 19.31
C CYS A 880 11.75 40.47 19.29
N GLY A 881 10.84 40.51 20.26
CA GLY A 881 9.80 41.53 20.37
C GLY A 881 8.65 41.41 19.36
N ALA A 882 8.66 40.43 18.46
CA ALA A 882 7.58 40.21 17.50
C ALA A 882 6.26 39.86 18.22
N ASN A 883 5.14 40.39 17.73
CA ASN A 883 3.82 40.14 18.29
C ASN A 883 3.19 38.93 17.61
N ASN A 884 2.92 37.88 18.36
CA ASN A 884 2.49 36.57 17.84
C ASN A 884 1.05 36.27 18.30
N GLY A 885 0.36 35.39 17.59
CA GLY A 885 -1.02 35.04 17.92
C GLY A 885 -1.13 34.32 19.27
N PRO A 886 -2.25 34.44 20.00
CA PRO A 886 -2.40 33.86 21.36
C PRO A 886 -2.36 32.32 21.42
N ARG A 887 -2.23 31.64 20.28
CA ARG A 887 -2.14 30.17 20.16
C ARG A 887 -0.81 29.68 19.57
N GLU A 888 0.15 30.57 19.34
CA GLU A 888 1.45 30.22 18.79
C GLU A 888 2.42 29.86 19.92
N TYR A 889 2.93 28.63 19.91
CA TYR A 889 3.87 28.12 20.92
C TYR A 889 5.32 28.53 20.63
N TYR A 890 5.63 28.84 19.37
CA TYR A 890 6.93 29.31 18.92
C TYR A 890 6.75 30.59 18.14
N CYS A 891 7.69 31.51 18.29
CA CYS A 891 7.67 32.76 17.54
C CYS A 891 7.89 32.46 16.06
N GLY A 892 6.93 32.85 15.21
CA GLY A 892 7.01 32.64 13.77
C GLY A 892 8.20 33.35 13.11
N THR A 893 8.78 34.36 13.77
CA THR A 893 9.91 35.13 13.25
C THR A 893 11.28 34.57 13.65
N CYS A 894 11.44 34.06 14.88
CA CYS A 894 12.75 33.62 15.39
C CYS A 894 12.81 32.16 15.84
N GLY A 895 11.70 31.42 15.76
CA GLY A 895 11.62 29.99 16.10
C GLY A 895 11.76 29.67 17.59
N LYS A 896 11.87 30.68 18.47
CA LYS A 896 12.02 30.48 19.91
C LYS A 896 10.65 30.40 20.61
N PRO A 897 10.53 29.60 21.69
CA PRO A 897 9.25 29.41 22.38
C PRO A 897 8.75 30.70 23.03
N LEU A 898 7.44 30.93 22.92
CA LEU A 898 6.73 32.06 23.50
C LEU A 898 6.21 31.67 24.90
N ARG A 899 7.16 31.49 25.82
CA ARG A 899 7.07 30.75 27.09
C ARG A 899 6.92 29.23 26.96
#